data_AF-A0AAV3Y0I0-F1
#
_entry.id   AF-A0AAV3Y0I0-F1
#
_cell.length_a   1.000
_cell.length_b   1.000
_cell.length_c   1.000
_cell.angle_alpha   90.00
_cell.angle_beta   90.00
_cell.angle_gamma   90.00
#
_symmetry.space_group_name_H-M   'P 1'
#
loop_
_entity.id
_entity.type
_entity.pdbx_description
1 polymer ?
#
loop_
_entity_poly.entity_id
_entity_poly.type
_entity_poly.pdbx_seq_one_letter_code
_entity_poly.pdbx_strand_id
1 'polypeptide(L)'
;MPRKREEQRLQTHNNMSKKKDKKEEANDSLTRIAIVSSDKCKPKRCRQECKKFCPVVRMGKLCIEVAPTDKIAFISEELCIGCGICAKKCPFEAITIINLPSNLERDTTHRYSANSFKLHRLPTPRPGEVLGLVGTNGIGKSTALKILAGKQKPNLGRFSDPPDWTEILAHFRGSELQNFFTKILEDDLKALIKPQYVDQIPKAVKGSVQQLLDKKDELKNQLKVCGQLDLLNIRDRNVEDLSGGELQRFAIAIVCIQNADIFMFDEPSSYLDVKQRLKAAQAIRSLTGPDKYIIVVEHDLSVLDYLSDFICCLYGVPGAYGVVTMPFSVREGINIFLDGFVPTENLRFREASLTFKVAETALEEEIKRMCRYEYPKMQKKLGSFELSIDPGQFTDSEIIVMLGENGTGKTTFIKMLAGRLEPDGGGEVPVLNVSYKPQKISPKHQGTVQQLLHDRIRDAYLHPQFSTDVLKPLQIEPLFDQENVTCPVMKTCHAPLRPSVMVTQDTTSIYSDIVVKALLPYMGQDYSKAFDSVDHSLLFKTLTMMGFPPHLIVMIQSLYTNQEASIRWNNQHTESFKILKGVRQGCILSPHLFSLYTEQIMRETDVDQYGIEVGGRKISNLRYATIQPFLQRTTKRLQNS
;
A
#
# COMPACT_ATOMS: atom_id res chain seq x y z
N MET A 1 74.68 -5.75 22.07
CA MET A 1 73.24 -5.93 22.38
C MET A 1 72.42 -4.61 22.51
N PRO A 2 72.53 -3.58 21.62
CA PRO A 2 71.58 -2.43 21.66
C PRO A 2 70.39 -2.58 20.69
N ARG A 3 70.62 -2.69 19.37
CA ARG A 3 69.61 -2.48 18.31
C ARG A 3 68.29 -3.26 18.48
N LYS A 4 68.34 -4.53 18.90
CA LYS A 4 67.12 -5.35 19.13
C LYS A 4 66.16 -4.81 20.21
N ARG A 5 66.62 -3.93 21.12
CA ARG A 5 65.75 -3.26 22.12
C ARG A 5 65.06 -2.02 21.57
N GLU A 6 65.59 -1.39 20.52
CA GLU A 6 64.98 -0.22 19.88
C GLU A 6 63.87 -0.65 18.91
N GLU A 7 64.10 -1.72 18.13
CA GLU A 7 63.09 -2.32 17.26
C GLU A 7 61.84 -2.78 18.04
N GLN A 8 62.04 -3.41 19.21
CA GLN A 8 60.94 -3.79 20.10
C GLN A 8 60.21 -2.58 20.73
N ARG A 9 60.92 -1.47 21.00
CA ARG A 9 60.30 -0.21 21.47
C ARG A 9 59.48 0.48 20.37
N LEU A 10 59.96 0.50 19.13
CA LEU A 10 59.24 1.03 17.98
C LEU A 10 57.99 0.18 17.66
N GLN A 11 58.08 -1.14 17.73
CA GLN A 11 56.92 -2.02 17.55
C GLN A 11 55.88 -1.87 18.68
N THR A 12 56.31 -1.70 19.94
CA THR A 12 55.37 -1.45 21.05
C THR A 12 54.73 -0.06 20.97
N HIS A 13 55.46 0.99 20.57
CA HIS A 13 54.87 2.31 20.32
C HIS A 13 53.85 2.28 19.16
N ASN A 14 54.18 1.67 18.02
CA ASN A 14 53.22 1.55 16.91
C ASN A 14 51.98 0.72 17.28
N ASN A 15 52.13 -0.32 18.11
CA ASN A 15 50.99 -1.09 18.63
C ASN A 15 50.22 -0.37 19.76
N MET A 16 50.81 0.63 20.42
CA MET A 16 50.10 1.53 21.34
C MET A 16 49.35 2.63 20.61
N SER A 17 49.93 3.23 19.56
CA SER A 17 49.24 4.19 18.69
C SER A 17 48.06 3.51 18.00
N LYS A 18 48.28 2.36 17.33
CA LYS A 18 47.18 1.56 16.74
C LYS A 18 46.16 1.02 17.77
N LYS A 19 46.44 1.09 19.08
CA LYS A 19 45.47 0.82 20.16
C LYS A 19 44.81 2.07 20.77
N LYS A 20 45.30 3.28 20.45
CA LYS A 20 44.58 4.54 20.64
C LYS A 20 43.66 4.82 19.45
N ASP A 21 44.17 4.67 18.23
CA ASP A 21 43.42 4.90 16.99
C ASP A 21 42.24 3.90 16.87
N LYS A 22 42.43 2.64 17.31
CA LYS A 22 41.35 1.64 17.49
C LYS A 22 40.61 1.72 18.83
N LYS A 23 40.71 2.84 19.55
CA LYS A 23 39.86 3.17 20.71
C LYS A 23 38.93 4.36 20.44
N GLU A 24 39.04 4.98 19.28
CA GLU A 24 38.07 5.95 18.75
C GLU A 24 37.05 5.29 17.80
N GLU A 25 37.17 3.98 17.54
CA GLU A 25 36.10 3.15 16.98
C GLU A 25 34.94 3.03 17.97
N ALA A 26 33.93 3.90 17.82
CA ALA A 26 32.57 3.80 18.34
C ALA A 26 32.40 3.35 19.81
N ASN A 27 32.48 4.31 20.73
CA ASN A 27 31.63 4.25 21.92
C ASN A 27 30.16 4.44 21.44
N ASP A 28 29.50 3.33 21.09
CA ASP A 28 28.18 3.32 20.41
C ASP A 28 27.05 3.73 21.37
N SER A 29 27.03 5.01 21.71
CA SER A 29 26.03 5.63 22.55
C SER A 29 24.72 5.74 21.76
N LEU A 30 23.84 4.75 21.94
CA LEU A 30 22.46 4.76 21.44
C LEU A 30 21.83 6.14 21.64
N THR A 31 21.61 6.86 20.54
CA THR A 31 21.10 8.23 20.51
C THR A 31 19.61 8.23 20.78
N ARG A 32 19.14 9.10 21.68
CA ARG A 32 17.80 8.99 22.27
C ARG A 32 16.92 10.12 21.78
N ILE A 33 15.88 9.78 21.01
CA ILE A 33 14.85 10.76 20.69
C ILE A 33 13.81 10.73 21.80
N ALA A 34 13.54 11.90 22.38
CA ALA A 34 12.43 12.11 23.30
C ALA A 34 11.39 12.99 22.59
N ILE A 35 10.21 12.43 22.33
CA ILE A 35 9.11 13.11 21.65
C ILE A 35 8.03 13.48 22.65
N VAL A 36 7.49 14.69 22.55
CA VAL A 36 6.35 15.14 23.35
C VAL A 36 5.28 15.71 22.41
N SER A 37 4.10 15.08 22.41
CA SER A 37 2.95 15.55 21.62
C SER A 37 2.33 16.78 22.28
N SER A 38 2.28 17.91 21.56
CA SER A 38 1.61 19.15 21.98
C SER A 38 0.16 18.95 22.39
N ASP A 39 -0.55 18.09 21.67
CA ASP A 39 -2.01 17.99 21.73
C ASP A 39 -2.46 17.10 22.90
N LYS A 40 -1.63 16.10 23.22
CA LYS A 40 -1.78 15.24 24.40
C LYS A 40 -1.17 15.84 25.67
N CYS A 41 -0.10 16.65 25.58
CA CYS A 41 0.60 17.14 26.75
C CYS A 41 -0.20 18.22 27.47
N LYS A 42 -0.70 17.91 28.68
CA LYS A 42 -1.54 18.83 29.48
C LYS A 42 -0.92 19.02 30.88
N PRO A 43 0.21 19.78 31.04
CA PRO A 43 0.97 19.92 32.29
C PRO A 43 0.16 20.31 33.53
N LYS A 44 -0.91 21.11 33.33
CA LYS A 44 -1.88 21.51 34.36
C LYS A 44 -2.69 20.35 34.93
N ARG A 45 -3.04 19.36 34.09
CA ARG A 45 -3.88 18.21 34.48
C ARG A 45 -3.04 17.00 34.94
N CYS A 46 -1.83 16.80 34.41
CA CYS A 46 -1.00 15.63 34.72
C CYS A 46 -0.14 15.76 35.99
N ARG A 47 -0.25 16.85 36.76
CA ARG A 47 0.56 17.12 37.99
C ARG A 47 2.09 16.97 37.81
N GLN A 48 2.58 17.06 36.57
CA GLN A 48 3.97 16.82 36.15
C GLN A 48 4.56 15.46 36.59
N GLU A 49 3.79 14.37 36.56
CA GLU A 49 4.29 13.03 36.94
C GLU A 49 5.53 12.58 36.14
N CYS A 50 5.70 13.02 34.89
CA CYS A 50 6.91 12.76 34.10
C CYS A 50 8.20 13.26 34.80
N LYS A 51 8.17 14.46 35.39
CA LYS A 51 9.28 15.06 36.14
C LYS A 51 9.53 14.34 37.46
N LYS A 52 8.45 13.99 38.19
CA LYS A 52 8.50 13.31 39.50
C LYS A 52 9.01 11.88 39.43
N PHE A 53 8.72 11.14 38.35
CA PHE A 53 9.13 9.74 38.18
C PHE A 53 10.42 9.56 37.36
N CYS A 54 10.98 10.62 36.76
CA CYS A 54 12.25 10.52 36.05
C CYS A 54 13.42 10.30 37.02
N PRO A 55 14.18 9.19 36.93
CA PRO A 55 15.28 8.90 37.85
C PRO A 55 16.40 9.94 37.75
N VAL A 56 16.67 10.47 36.56
CA VAL A 56 17.70 11.49 36.33
C VAL A 56 17.39 12.81 37.05
N VAL A 57 16.10 13.19 37.11
CA VAL A 57 15.63 14.35 37.88
C VAL A 57 15.72 14.09 39.38
N ARG A 58 15.44 12.86 39.84
CA ARG A 58 15.67 12.46 41.25
C ARG A 58 17.15 12.47 41.65
N MET A 59 18.06 12.31 40.70
CA MET A 59 19.51 12.48 40.86
C MET A 59 19.97 13.94 40.73
N GLY A 60 19.05 14.91 40.70
CA GLY A 60 19.37 16.35 40.69
C GLY A 60 19.72 16.94 39.33
N LYS A 61 19.61 16.20 38.22
CA LYS A 61 19.91 16.70 36.86
C LYS A 61 18.64 17.11 36.12
N LEU A 62 18.69 18.23 35.39
CA LEU A 62 17.56 18.81 34.63
C LEU A 62 17.25 18.03 33.33
N CYS A 63 16.91 16.75 33.44
CA CYS A 63 16.53 15.93 32.29
C CYS A 63 15.11 16.22 31.77
N ILE A 64 14.18 16.61 32.64
CA ILE A 64 12.81 16.98 32.27
C ILE A 64 12.45 18.31 32.91
N GLU A 65 12.16 19.30 32.06
CA GLU A 65 11.77 20.64 32.46
C GLU A 65 10.29 20.87 32.11
N VAL A 66 9.52 21.20 33.14
CA VAL A 66 8.10 21.50 33.06
C VAL A 66 7.66 22.13 34.38
N ALA A 67 6.77 23.12 34.27
CA ALA A 67 6.04 23.79 35.33
C ALA A 67 4.51 23.73 35.04
N PRO A 68 3.64 24.05 36.01
CA PRO A 68 2.19 24.05 35.81
C PRO A 68 1.69 25.10 34.81
N THR A 69 2.48 26.14 34.55
CA THR A 69 2.20 27.20 33.58
C THR A 69 2.28 26.76 32.13
N ASP A 70 3.12 25.76 31.86
CA ASP A 70 3.67 25.53 30.54
C ASP A 70 2.68 24.81 29.61
N LYS A 71 2.84 25.06 28.30
CA LYS A 71 2.03 24.40 27.26
C LYS A 71 2.48 22.95 27.01
N ILE A 72 3.77 22.66 27.19
CA ILE A 72 4.39 21.38 26.88
C ILE A 72 5.53 21.10 27.88
N ALA A 73 5.91 19.84 28.06
CA ALA A 73 7.10 19.46 28.82
C ALA A 73 8.31 19.33 27.88
N PHE A 74 9.46 19.89 28.27
CA PHE A 74 10.74 19.71 27.59
C PHE A 74 11.50 18.51 28.19
N ILE A 75 12.19 17.75 27.33
CA ILE A 75 13.03 16.62 27.73
C ILE A 75 14.39 16.74 27.04
N SER A 76 15.45 16.90 27.84
CA SER A 76 16.83 16.87 27.35
C SER A 76 17.19 15.47 26.84
N GLU A 77 17.49 15.36 25.55
CA GLU A 77 17.88 14.10 24.89
C GLU A 77 19.24 13.60 25.40
N GLU A 78 20.18 14.52 25.65
CA GLU A 78 21.52 14.26 26.22
C GLU A 78 21.47 13.67 27.63
N LEU A 79 20.63 14.24 28.51
CA LEU A 79 20.52 13.82 29.91
C LEU A 79 19.58 12.62 30.09
N CYS A 80 18.73 12.31 29.11
CA CYS A 80 17.81 11.18 29.16
C CYS A 80 18.58 9.85 29.10
N ILE A 81 18.34 8.95 30.05
CA ILE A 81 18.94 7.60 30.06
C ILE A 81 18.14 6.55 29.27
N GLY A 82 17.07 6.94 28.54
CA GLY A 82 16.28 6.03 27.71
C GLY A 82 15.34 5.07 28.46
N CYS A 83 15.23 5.20 29.79
CA CYS A 83 14.52 4.24 30.66
C CYS A 83 12.99 4.10 30.44
N GLY A 84 12.35 4.95 29.63
CA GLY A 84 10.92 4.88 29.31
C GLY A 84 9.93 5.12 30.47
N ILE A 85 10.40 5.33 31.70
CA ILE A 85 9.55 5.51 32.90
C ILE A 85 8.60 6.71 32.75
N CYS A 86 9.09 7.83 32.22
CA CYS A 86 8.29 9.03 31.99
C CYS A 86 7.17 8.84 30.95
N ALA A 87 7.35 7.95 29.97
CA ALA A 87 6.28 7.55 29.04
C ALA A 87 5.25 6.67 29.75
N LYS A 88 5.68 5.59 30.41
CA LYS A 88 4.82 4.65 31.16
C LYS A 88 4.09 5.26 32.37
N LYS A 89 4.45 6.47 32.79
CA LYS A 89 3.80 7.25 33.86
C LYS A 89 3.12 8.53 33.37
N CYS A 90 3.04 8.76 32.06
CA CYS A 90 2.28 9.88 31.50
C CYS A 90 0.79 9.52 31.41
N PRO A 91 -0.13 10.18 32.16
CA PRO A 91 -1.56 9.83 32.15
C PRO A 91 -2.30 10.20 30.85
N PHE A 92 -1.60 10.79 29.88
CA PHE A 92 -2.13 11.16 28.56
C PHE A 92 -1.33 10.51 27.41
N GLU A 93 -0.36 9.63 27.72
CA GLU A 93 0.55 9.02 26.74
C GLU A 93 1.18 10.05 25.78
N ALA A 94 1.51 11.23 26.31
CA ALA A 94 2.00 12.37 25.54
C ALA A 94 3.51 12.32 25.26
N ILE A 95 4.22 11.32 25.80
CA ILE A 95 5.69 11.20 25.76
C ILE A 95 6.06 9.86 25.13
N THR A 96 6.90 9.90 24.10
CA THR A 96 7.49 8.70 23.47
C THR A 96 9.01 8.79 23.57
N ILE A 97 9.65 7.76 24.13
CA ILE A 97 11.11 7.66 24.23
C ILE A 97 11.58 6.55 23.30
N ILE A 98 12.50 6.87 22.41
CA ILE A 98 12.98 5.99 21.34
C ILE A 98 14.51 5.95 21.39
N ASN A 99 15.08 4.75 21.48
CA ASN A 99 16.52 4.54 21.36
C ASN A 99 16.83 4.24 19.88
N LEU A 100 17.62 5.08 19.21
CA LEU A 100 18.10 4.84 17.85
C LEU A 100 19.56 4.36 17.86
N PRO A 101 19.99 3.64 16.82
CA PRO A 101 21.41 3.49 16.47
C PRO A 101 22.07 4.86 16.31
N SER A 102 23.28 5.03 16.88
CA SER A 102 24.01 6.31 16.89
C SER A 102 24.25 6.90 15.48
N ASN A 103 24.42 6.03 14.49
CA ASN A 103 24.62 6.39 13.08
C ASN A 103 23.52 7.33 12.53
N LEU A 104 22.26 7.16 12.94
CA LEU A 104 21.15 7.94 12.39
C LEU A 104 21.14 9.41 12.82
N GLU A 105 21.78 9.78 13.93
CA GLU A 105 21.77 11.18 14.37
C GLU A 105 22.63 12.08 13.46
N ARG A 106 23.71 11.55 12.88
CA ARG A 106 24.51 12.23 11.84
C ARG A 106 23.70 12.51 10.57
N ASP A 107 22.77 11.62 10.26
CA ASP A 107 21.89 11.68 9.09
C ASP A 107 20.65 12.57 9.30
N THR A 108 20.57 13.36 10.39
CA THR A 108 19.40 14.20 10.69
C THR A 108 19.27 15.36 9.70
N THR A 109 18.28 15.32 8.82
CA THR A 109 18.00 16.37 7.81
C THR A 109 17.27 17.57 8.41
N HIS A 110 16.20 17.30 9.18
CA HIS A 110 15.28 18.34 9.63
C HIS A 110 14.59 18.00 10.95
N ARG A 111 14.40 19.02 11.80
CA ARG A 111 13.65 18.96 13.06
C ARG A 111 12.83 20.23 13.22
N TYR A 112 11.53 20.10 13.50
CA TYR A 112 10.64 21.25 13.65
C TYR A 112 10.89 22.04 14.96
N SER A 113 11.10 21.35 16.08
CA SER A 113 11.43 21.95 17.38
C SER A 113 12.08 20.96 18.34
N ALA A 114 12.46 21.42 19.53
CA ALA A 114 12.67 20.56 20.69
C ALA A 114 11.51 19.56 20.85
N ASN A 115 11.86 18.30 21.09
CA ASN A 115 10.95 17.16 21.27
C ASN A 115 9.87 16.94 20.18
N SER A 116 10.02 17.52 18.98
CA SER A 116 9.21 17.22 17.80
C SER A 116 9.76 16.07 16.97
N PHE A 117 8.95 15.63 16.00
CA PHE A 117 9.36 14.84 14.84
C PHE A 117 10.75 15.24 14.28
N LYS A 118 11.64 14.24 14.09
CA LYS A 118 12.90 14.34 13.33
C LYS A 118 12.77 13.59 11.98
N LEU A 119 13.29 14.18 10.91
CA LEU A 119 13.48 13.51 9.60
C LEU A 119 14.97 13.22 9.40
N HIS A 120 15.28 11.96 9.09
CA HIS A 120 16.63 11.47 8.80
C HIS A 120 16.74 11.09 7.32
N ARG A 121 17.82 11.57 6.66
CA ARG A 121 18.05 11.52 5.21
C ARG A 121 16.97 12.22 4.38
N LEU A 122 17.12 12.15 3.07
CA LEU A 122 16.15 12.59 2.07
C LEU A 122 16.14 11.57 0.91
N PRO A 123 15.04 11.50 0.14
CA PRO A 123 15.06 10.81 -1.15
C PRO A 123 16.00 11.52 -2.12
N THR A 124 16.73 10.76 -2.95
CA THR A 124 17.62 11.28 -4.01
C THR A 124 16.89 11.33 -5.36
N PRO A 125 16.29 12.47 -5.76
CA PRO A 125 15.62 12.56 -7.05
C PRO A 125 16.64 12.59 -8.20
N ARG A 126 16.43 11.78 -9.22
CA ARG A 126 17.22 11.74 -10.45
C ARG A 126 16.40 12.30 -11.62
N PRO A 127 17.05 12.95 -12.60
CA PRO A 127 16.35 13.47 -13.77
C PRO A 127 16.14 12.34 -14.79
N GLY A 128 15.00 12.34 -15.48
CA GLY A 128 14.65 11.29 -16.45
C GLY A 128 14.14 9.97 -15.85
N GLU A 129 14.00 9.89 -14.53
CA GLU A 129 13.50 8.71 -13.79
C GLU A 129 12.33 9.11 -12.86
N VAL A 130 11.40 8.19 -12.60
CA VAL A 130 10.31 8.42 -11.63
C VAL A 130 10.68 7.81 -10.27
N LEU A 131 10.89 8.67 -9.26
CA LEU A 131 11.17 8.24 -7.90
C LEU A 131 9.88 8.03 -7.10
N GLY A 132 9.60 6.78 -6.78
CA GLY A 132 8.50 6.36 -5.90
C GLY A 132 8.85 6.48 -4.41
N LEU A 133 7.88 6.91 -3.60
CA LEU A 133 7.99 7.04 -2.15
C LEU A 133 6.85 6.29 -1.47
N VAL A 134 7.21 5.25 -0.70
CA VAL A 134 6.27 4.39 0.02
C VAL A 134 6.54 4.42 1.53
N GLY A 135 5.49 4.34 2.33
CA GLY A 135 5.59 4.26 3.79
C GLY A 135 4.30 4.66 4.48
N THR A 136 4.22 4.45 5.80
CA THR A 136 3.06 4.81 6.63
C THR A 136 2.83 6.33 6.69
N ASN A 137 1.74 6.76 7.34
CA ASN A 137 1.42 8.18 7.50
C ASN A 137 2.05 8.75 8.77
N GLY A 138 2.38 10.05 8.77
CA GLY A 138 3.06 10.72 9.88
C GLY A 138 4.58 10.53 9.96
N ILE A 139 5.21 9.81 9.02
CA ILE A 139 6.67 9.58 8.97
C ILE A 139 7.46 10.61 8.14
N GLY A 140 6.84 11.75 7.80
CA GLY A 140 7.53 12.86 7.14
C GLY A 140 7.60 12.84 5.60
N LYS A 141 6.88 11.96 4.89
CA LYS A 141 6.82 11.94 3.40
C LYS A 141 6.63 13.35 2.82
N SER A 142 5.55 14.04 3.18
CA SER A 142 5.25 15.41 2.72
C SER A 142 6.15 16.49 3.35
N THR A 143 7.00 16.16 4.34
CA THR A 143 8.10 17.05 4.80
C THR A 143 9.29 16.96 3.85
N ALA A 144 9.67 15.75 3.41
CA ALA A 144 10.70 15.57 2.40
C ALA A 144 10.34 16.26 1.08
N LEU A 145 9.09 16.17 0.62
CA LEU A 145 8.61 16.90 -0.57
C LEU A 145 8.75 18.43 -0.41
N LYS A 146 8.41 18.99 0.75
CA LYS A 146 8.56 20.45 1.00
C LYS A 146 10.03 20.90 0.96
N ILE A 147 10.95 20.05 1.43
CA ILE A 147 12.39 20.32 1.41
C ILE A 147 12.93 20.23 -0.03
N LEU A 148 12.62 19.15 -0.75
CA LEU A 148 13.05 18.97 -2.15
C LEU A 148 12.40 19.97 -3.12
N ALA A 149 11.31 20.64 -2.72
CA ALA A 149 10.66 21.70 -3.50
C ALA A 149 11.13 23.12 -3.12
N GLY A 150 12.21 23.27 -2.35
CA GLY A 150 12.75 24.56 -1.89
C GLY A 150 11.89 25.33 -0.86
N LYS A 151 10.64 24.92 -0.63
CA LYS A 151 9.65 25.61 0.23
C LYS A 151 9.97 25.59 1.72
N GLN A 152 10.92 24.76 2.16
CA GLN A 152 11.34 24.63 3.55
C GLN A 152 12.82 24.22 3.60
N LYS A 153 13.73 25.12 4.01
CA LYS A 153 15.15 24.77 4.10
C LYS A 153 15.36 23.63 5.13
N PRO A 154 16.21 22.62 4.84
CA PRO A 154 16.62 21.66 5.86
C PRO A 154 17.40 22.41 6.95
N ASN A 155 17.42 21.90 8.18
CA ASN A 155 18.08 22.59 9.30
C ASN A 155 19.07 21.73 10.08
N LEU A 156 19.37 20.53 9.59
CA LEU A 156 20.36 19.60 10.15
C LEU A 156 20.12 19.31 11.65
N GLY A 157 18.86 19.33 12.08
CA GLY A 157 18.44 19.19 13.48
C GLY A 157 18.51 20.47 14.33
N ARG A 158 19.16 21.54 13.85
CA ARG A 158 19.27 22.85 14.54
C ARG A 158 18.02 23.70 14.28
N PHE A 159 17.07 23.65 15.21
CA PHE A 159 15.82 24.42 15.12
C PHE A 159 15.92 25.85 15.68
N SER A 160 16.84 26.12 16.62
CA SER A 160 17.03 27.45 17.20
C SER A 160 17.86 28.39 16.33
N ASP A 161 18.84 27.84 15.61
CA ASP A 161 19.73 28.57 14.70
C ASP A 161 19.87 27.76 13.39
N PRO A 162 18.96 27.95 12.41
CA PRO A 162 18.89 27.09 11.24
C PRO A 162 19.98 27.42 10.20
N PRO A 163 20.87 26.47 9.85
CA PRO A 163 22.05 26.71 9.03
C PRO A 163 21.75 27.27 7.63
N ASP A 164 22.73 27.96 7.06
CA ASP A 164 22.67 28.46 5.68
C ASP A 164 23.05 27.40 4.64
N TRP A 165 22.70 27.69 3.39
CA TRP A 165 22.88 26.77 2.26
C TRP A 165 24.32 26.29 2.06
N THR A 166 25.33 27.10 2.44
CA THR A 166 26.74 26.71 2.40
C THR A 166 27.05 25.54 3.35
N GLU A 167 26.50 25.54 4.57
CA GLU A 167 26.67 24.43 5.52
C GLU A 167 25.80 23.22 5.15
N ILE A 168 24.60 23.44 4.60
CA ILE A 168 23.74 22.38 4.07
C ILE A 168 24.43 21.63 2.93
N LEU A 169 25.02 22.35 1.96
CA LEU A 169 25.79 21.76 0.86
C LEU A 169 27.08 21.08 1.34
N ALA A 170 27.68 21.56 2.43
CA ALA A 170 28.83 20.92 3.07
C ALA A 170 28.46 19.61 3.80
N HIS A 171 27.28 19.53 4.41
CA HIS A 171 26.75 18.30 5.05
C HIS A 171 26.43 17.23 4.01
N PHE A 172 25.76 17.59 2.91
CA PHE A 172 25.44 16.66 1.82
C PHE A 172 26.61 16.40 0.84
N ARG A 173 27.83 16.86 1.16
CA ARG A 173 28.97 16.86 0.22
C ARG A 173 29.32 15.46 -0.28
N GLY A 174 29.40 15.31 -1.60
CA GLY A 174 29.70 14.03 -2.26
C GLY A 174 28.48 13.11 -2.47
N SER A 175 27.27 13.59 -2.20
CA SER A 175 26.02 12.89 -2.53
C SER A 175 25.29 13.53 -3.72
N GLU A 176 24.39 12.79 -4.37
CA GLU A 176 23.53 13.31 -5.45
C GLU A 176 22.69 14.53 -5.00
N LEU A 177 22.35 14.62 -3.71
CA LEU A 177 21.63 15.75 -3.12
C LEU A 177 22.43 17.06 -3.15
N GLN A 178 23.77 17.01 -3.11
CA GLN A 178 24.58 18.22 -3.23
C GLN A 178 24.30 18.91 -4.57
N ASN A 179 24.38 18.14 -5.67
CA ASN A 179 24.15 18.65 -7.03
C ASN A 179 22.70 19.15 -7.18
N PHE A 180 21.72 18.44 -6.61
CA PHE A 180 20.32 18.85 -6.64
C PHE A 180 20.06 20.16 -5.89
N PHE A 181 20.62 20.33 -4.68
CA PHE A 181 20.50 21.59 -3.94
C PHE A 181 21.29 22.74 -4.57
N THR A 182 22.45 22.48 -5.19
CA THR A 182 23.18 23.48 -5.99
C THR A 182 22.30 23.97 -7.15
N LYS A 183 21.68 23.07 -7.93
CA LYS A 183 20.74 23.48 -9.00
C LYS A 183 19.54 24.28 -8.49
N ILE A 184 18.97 23.94 -7.34
CA ILE A 184 17.87 24.73 -6.74
C ILE A 184 18.30 26.18 -6.44
N LEU A 185 19.59 26.43 -6.21
CA LEU A 185 20.15 27.75 -5.88
C LEU A 185 20.70 28.50 -7.09
N GLU A 186 21.19 27.78 -8.11
CA GLU A 186 21.83 28.35 -9.30
C GLU A 186 20.87 28.45 -10.51
N ASP A 187 20.01 27.45 -10.71
CA ASP A 187 19.08 27.33 -11.86
C ASP A 187 17.64 27.81 -11.54
N ASP A 188 17.31 28.13 -10.28
CA ASP A 188 15.96 28.46 -9.76
C ASP A 188 14.85 27.46 -10.20
N LEU A 189 15.15 26.16 -10.05
CA LEU A 189 14.31 25.07 -10.55
C LEU A 189 12.83 25.18 -10.12
N LYS A 190 11.92 25.31 -11.10
CA LYS A 190 10.49 25.52 -10.88
C LYS A 190 9.83 24.23 -10.38
N ALA A 191 9.51 24.18 -9.08
CA ALA A 191 8.89 23.03 -8.44
C ALA A 191 7.35 23.10 -8.37
N LEU A 192 6.67 22.15 -9.04
CA LEU A 192 5.21 21.97 -8.97
C LEU A 192 4.83 20.80 -8.05
N ILE A 193 3.79 21.01 -7.23
CA ILE A 193 3.30 20.01 -6.26
C ILE A 193 1.79 19.87 -6.41
N LYS A 194 1.30 18.66 -6.71
CA LYS A 194 -0.10 18.27 -6.49
C LYS A 194 -0.33 18.10 -4.98
N PRO A 195 -1.23 18.85 -4.33
CA PRO A 195 -1.48 18.71 -2.89
C PRO A 195 -2.24 17.41 -2.58
N GLN A 196 -1.93 16.79 -1.43
CA GLN A 196 -2.56 15.55 -0.98
C GLN A 196 -4.10 15.67 -0.96
N TYR A 197 -4.64 16.65 -0.22
CA TYR A 197 -6.08 16.86 -0.04
C TYR A 197 -6.73 17.70 -1.17
N VAL A 198 -7.37 17.04 -2.13
CA VAL A 198 -8.07 17.74 -3.23
C VAL A 198 -9.34 18.48 -2.81
N ASP A 199 -10.00 18.11 -1.70
CA ASP A 199 -11.21 18.78 -1.18
C ASP A 199 -11.00 20.27 -0.79
N GLN A 200 -9.76 20.74 -0.78
CA GLN A 200 -9.41 22.15 -0.57
C GLN A 200 -9.35 22.97 -1.87
N ILE A 201 -9.16 22.33 -3.04
CA ILE A 201 -8.99 23.00 -4.34
C ILE A 201 -10.23 23.84 -4.72
N PRO A 202 -11.48 23.35 -4.62
CA PRO A 202 -12.67 24.15 -4.96
C PRO A 202 -12.93 25.33 -4.00
N LYS A 203 -12.29 25.33 -2.82
CA LYS A 203 -12.35 26.45 -1.86
C LYS A 203 -11.36 27.56 -2.19
N ALA A 204 -10.23 27.19 -2.80
CA ALA A 204 -9.16 28.12 -3.18
C ALA A 204 -9.29 28.65 -4.61
N VAL A 205 -9.94 27.90 -5.51
CA VAL A 205 -10.03 28.23 -6.94
C VAL A 205 -11.48 28.09 -7.43
N LYS A 206 -12.01 29.17 -8.01
CA LYS A 206 -13.32 29.23 -8.68
C LYS A 206 -13.16 29.44 -10.18
N GLY A 207 -14.10 28.94 -10.97
CA GLY A 207 -14.11 29.02 -12.44
C GLY A 207 -14.50 27.69 -13.09
N SER A 208 -14.64 27.68 -14.42
CA SER A 208 -14.82 26.43 -15.17
C SER A 208 -13.50 25.67 -15.33
N VAL A 209 -13.60 24.35 -15.50
CA VAL A 209 -12.45 23.46 -15.75
C VAL A 209 -11.64 23.95 -16.95
N GLN A 210 -12.30 24.31 -18.05
CA GLN A 210 -11.62 24.83 -19.24
C GLN A 210 -10.86 26.12 -18.94
N GLN A 211 -11.49 27.15 -18.36
CA GLN A 211 -10.83 28.44 -18.11
C GLN A 211 -9.54 28.30 -17.27
N LEU A 212 -9.54 27.36 -16.32
CA LEU A 212 -8.41 27.11 -15.43
C LEU A 212 -7.31 26.28 -16.09
N LEU A 213 -7.65 25.40 -17.03
CA LEU A 213 -6.67 24.70 -17.87
C LEU A 213 -6.08 25.64 -18.94
N ASP A 214 -6.90 26.41 -19.65
CA ASP A 214 -6.48 27.37 -20.69
C ASP A 214 -5.53 28.44 -20.09
N LYS A 215 -5.79 28.89 -18.86
CA LYS A 215 -4.92 29.82 -18.11
C LYS A 215 -3.60 29.19 -17.61
N LYS A 216 -3.43 27.87 -17.71
CA LYS A 216 -2.28 27.12 -17.18
C LYS A 216 -1.56 26.23 -18.18
N ASP A 217 -2.00 26.18 -19.44
CA ASP A 217 -1.33 25.43 -20.49
C ASP A 217 -0.07 26.17 -20.99
N GLU A 218 1.06 25.87 -20.36
CA GLU A 218 2.38 26.36 -20.76
C GLU A 218 3.03 25.43 -21.80
N LEU A 219 2.68 24.13 -21.78
CA LEU A 219 3.27 23.08 -22.63
C LEU A 219 2.52 22.83 -23.95
N LYS A 220 1.35 23.44 -24.16
CA LYS A 220 0.46 23.25 -25.33
C LYS A 220 0.04 21.79 -25.55
N ASN A 221 0.02 21.00 -24.47
CA ASN A 221 -0.27 19.57 -24.49
C ASN A 221 -1.67 19.24 -23.93
N GLN A 222 -2.46 20.26 -23.54
CA GLN A 222 -3.73 20.15 -22.84
C GLN A 222 -4.73 19.19 -23.50
N LEU A 223 -4.86 19.18 -24.82
CA LEU A 223 -5.76 18.24 -25.52
C LEU A 223 -5.37 16.77 -25.30
N LYS A 224 -4.07 16.45 -25.37
CA LYS A 224 -3.53 15.10 -25.12
C LYS A 224 -3.77 14.69 -23.67
N VAL A 225 -3.45 15.58 -22.72
CA VAL A 225 -3.64 15.34 -21.28
C VAL A 225 -5.12 15.15 -20.94
N CYS A 226 -6.02 15.98 -21.48
CA CYS A 226 -7.46 15.84 -21.27
C CYS A 226 -8.06 14.57 -21.89
N GLY A 227 -7.55 14.12 -23.04
CA GLY A 227 -7.93 12.85 -23.66
C GLY A 227 -7.46 11.64 -22.88
N GLN A 228 -6.22 11.65 -22.38
CA GLN A 228 -5.68 10.58 -21.53
C GLN A 228 -6.43 10.46 -20.20
N LEU A 229 -6.83 11.58 -19.59
CA LEU A 229 -7.45 11.64 -18.26
C LEU A 229 -8.99 11.64 -18.29
N ASP A 230 -9.65 11.37 -19.42
CA ASP A 230 -11.12 11.39 -19.54
C ASP A 230 -11.75 12.68 -18.97
N LEU A 231 -11.19 13.83 -19.37
CA LEU A 231 -11.60 15.18 -18.91
C LEU A 231 -12.41 15.96 -19.95
N LEU A 232 -12.47 15.49 -21.21
CA LEU A 232 -13.16 16.20 -22.30
C LEU A 232 -14.62 16.52 -21.94
N ASN A 233 -15.33 15.55 -21.36
CA ASN A 233 -16.76 15.65 -21.01
C ASN A 233 -17.08 16.54 -19.80
N ILE A 234 -16.08 17.15 -19.15
CA ILE A 234 -16.27 18.00 -17.96
C ILE A 234 -15.65 19.39 -18.09
N ARG A 235 -15.16 19.77 -19.28
CA ARG A 235 -14.53 21.07 -19.56
C ARG A 235 -15.41 22.27 -19.21
N ASP A 236 -16.71 22.16 -19.48
CA ASP A 236 -17.70 23.22 -19.26
C ASP A 236 -18.20 23.31 -17.80
N ARG A 237 -17.86 22.36 -16.93
CA ARG A 237 -18.31 22.33 -15.54
C ARG A 237 -17.46 23.23 -14.64
N ASN A 238 -18.05 23.70 -13.53
CA ASN A 238 -17.29 24.38 -12.49
C ASN A 238 -16.52 23.38 -11.63
N VAL A 239 -15.39 23.82 -11.06
CA VAL A 239 -14.58 23.00 -10.14
C VAL A 239 -15.34 22.59 -8.87
N GLU A 240 -16.32 23.40 -8.44
CA GLU A 240 -17.18 23.13 -7.28
C GLU A 240 -18.17 21.97 -7.51
N ASP A 241 -18.54 21.69 -8.76
CA ASP A 241 -19.52 20.66 -9.13
C ASP A 241 -18.90 19.25 -9.30
N LEU A 242 -17.57 19.14 -9.23
CA LEU A 242 -16.85 17.90 -9.55
C LEU A 242 -16.93 16.83 -8.45
N SER A 243 -17.01 15.57 -8.87
CA SER A 243 -16.74 14.43 -7.98
C SER A 243 -15.25 14.39 -7.59
N GLY A 244 -14.92 13.72 -6.48
CA GLY A 244 -13.53 13.62 -6.01
C GLY A 244 -12.59 12.99 -7.04
N GLY A 245 -13.07 12.03 -7.84
CA GLY A 245 -12.29 11.42 -8.91
C GLY A 245 -12.08 12.34 -10.11
N GLU A 246 -13.09 13.13 -10.51
CA GLU A 246 -12.95 14.15 -11.56
C GLU A 246 -11.99 15.27 -11.11
N LEU A 247 -12.15 15.74 -9.87
CA LEU A 247 -11.30 16.77 -9.24
C LEU A 247 -9.84 16.33 -9.10
N GLN A 248 -9.60 15.05 -8.75
CA GLN A 248 -8.27 14.45 -8.72
C GLN A 248 -7.63 14.40 -10.13
N ARG A 249 -8.37 13.95 -11.16
CA ARG A 249 -7.86 13.95 -12.54
C ARG A 249 -7.59 15.37 -13.06
N PHE A 250 -8.43 16.34 -12.71
CA PHE A 250 -8.22 17.77 -12.99
C PHE A 250 -6.96 18.33 -12.30
N ALA A 251 -6.72 17.99 -11.03
CA ALA A 251 -5.53 18.41 -10.30
C ALA A 251 -4.23 17.83 -10.92
N ILE A 252 -4.27 16.58 -11.39
CA ILE A 252 -3.16 15.96 -12.13
C ILE A 252 -2.96 16.67 -13.48
N ALA A 253 -4.04 16.91 -14.22
CA ALA A 253 -3.97 17.61 -15.51
C ALA A 253 -3.34 19.00 -15.41
N ILE A 254 -3.74 19.81 -14.40
CA ILE A 254 -3.15 21.14 -14.16
C ILE A 254 -1.63 21.06 -13.95
N VAL A 255 -1.11 20.01 -13.30
CA VAL A 255 0.34 19.83 -13.14
C VAL A 255 0.99 19.37 -14.46
N CYS A 256 0.33 18.49 -15.23
CA CYS A 256 0.87 17.97 -16.50
C CYS A 256 0.90 18.97 -17.68
N ILE A 257 0.18 20.10 -17.60
CA ILE A 257 0.16 21.14 -18.65
C ILE A 257 1.09 22.33 -18.38
N GLN A 258 1.60 22.48 -17.16
CA GLN A 258 2.55 23.55 -16.81
C GLN A 258 4.00 23.10 -17.07
N ASN A 259 4.86 24.02 -17.51
CA ASN A 259 6.28 23.75 -17.65
C ASN A 259 6.96 23.93 -16.30
N ALA A 260 7.83 22.97 -15.95
CA ALA A 260 8.52 22.87 -14.68
C ALA A 260 9.62 21.82 -14.79
N ASP A 261 10.56 21.88 -13.84
CA ASP A 261 11.75 21.03 -13.80
C ASP A 261 11.58 19.92 -12.76
N ILE A 262 10.83 20.21 -11.69
CA ILE A 262 10.53 19.27 -10.60
C ILE A 262 9.00 19.10 -10.49
N PHE A 263 8.52 17.88 -10.71
CA PHE A 263 7.11 17.50 -10.58
C PHE A 263 6.90 16.58 -9.37
N MET A 264 6.01 16.96 -8.45
CA MET A 264 5.70 16.18 -7.26
C MET A 264 4.20 15.83 -7.18
N PHE A 265 3.91 14.54 -7.01
CA PHE A 265 2.55 14.01 -6.90
C PHE A 265 2.34 13.38 -5.52
N ASP A 266 1.67 14.09 -4.60
CA ASP A 266 1.28 13.56 -3.29
C ASP A 266 -0.07 12.85 -3.39
N GLU A 267 -0.08 11.51 -3.33
CA GLU A 267 -1.22 10.60 -3.55
C GLU A 267 -2.02 10.89 -4.86
N PRO A 268 -1.49 10.57 -6.04
CA PRO A 268 -2.22 10.68 -7.32
C PRO A 268 -3.32 9.62 -7.55
N SER A 269 -3.31 8.46 -6.90
CA SER A 269 -4.32 7.39 -7.07
C SER A 269 -5.62 7.60 -6.26
N SER A 270 -5.59 8.44 -5.24
CA SER A 270 -6.70 8.66 -4.31
C SER A 270 -8.00 9.05 -5.02
N TYR A 271 -9.12 8.45 -4.60
CA TYR A 271 -10.47 8.54 -5.20
C TYR A 271 -10.64 7.98 -6.64
N LEU A 272 -9.57 7.57 -7.33
CA LEU A 272 -9.65 7.00 -8.68
C LEU A 272 -10.03 5.51 -8.66
N ASP A 273 -10.79 5.06 -9.67
CA ASP A 273 -10.97 3.64 -9.96
C ASP A 273 -9.75 3.04 -10.68
N VAL A 274 -9.71 1.70 -10.82
CA VAL A 274 -8.54 0.97 -11.37
C VAL A 274 -8.13 1.46 -12.77
N LYS A 275 -9.10 1.74 -13.65
CA LYS A 275 -8.85 2.21 -15.02
C LYS A 275 -8.35 3.66 -15.00
N GLN A 276 -8.95 4.50 -14.16
CA GLN A 276 -8.54 5.89 -13.96
C GLN A 276 -7.14 6.00 -13.32
N ARG A 277 -6.75 5.08 -12.43
CA ARG A 277 -5.39 5.00 -11.86
C ARG A 277 -4.34 4.73 -12.93
N LEU A 278 -4.56 3.72 -13.77
CA LEU A 278 -3.63 3.38 -14.86
C LEU A 278 -3.50 4.52 -15.89
N LYS A 279 -4.61 5.17 -16.24
CA LYS A 279 -4.59 6.38 -17.09
C LYS A 279 -3.86 7.56 -16.45
N ALA A 280 -4.08 7.82 -15.17
CA ALA A 280 -3.35 8.85 -14.42
C ALA A 280 -1.85 8.56 -14.36
N ALA A 281 -1.48 7.30 -14.15
CA ALA A 281 -0.09 6.87 -14.13
C ALA A 281 0.60 7.03 -15.50
N GLN A 282 -0.11 6.70 -16.60
CA GLN A 282 0.37 6.95 -17.96
C GLN A 282 0.57 8.46 -18.24
N ALA A 283 -0.33 9.32 -17.75
CA ALA A 283 -0.19 10.76 -17.89
C ALA A 283 1.04 11.29 -17.13
N ILE A 284 1.25 10.86 -15.88
CA ILE A 284 2.43 11.22 -15.06
C ILE A 284 3.73 10.74 -15.73
N ARG A 285 3.79 9.46 -16.12
CA ARG A 285 4.98 8.87 -16.78
C ARG A 285 5.26 9.46 -18.17
N SER A 286 4.31 10.19 -18.76
CA SER A 286 4.52 10.95 -20.00
C SER A 286 5.18 12.32 -19.82
N LEU A 287 5.42 12.75 -18.58
CA LEU A 287 6.21 13.96 -18.26
C LEU A 287 7.72 13.71 -18.24
N THR A 288 8.14 12.44 -18.19
CA THR A 288 9.54 12.04 -18.07
C THR A 288 10.37 12.56 -19.24
N GLY A 289 11.49 13.20 -18.92
CA GLY A 289 12.43 13.80 -19.89
C GLY A 289 13.80 14.00 -19.24
N PRO A 290 14.88 14.17 -20.04
CA PRO A 290 16.26 14.01 -19.58
C PRO A 290 16.68 14.92 -18.42
N ASP A 291 16.07 16.10 -18.31
CA ASP A 291 16.37 17.10 -17.27
C ASP A 291 15.27 17.24 -16.20
N LYS A 292 14.22 16.40 -16.27
CA LYS A 292 13.03 16.51 -15.40
C LYS A 292 13.05 15.53 -14.24
N TYR A 293 12.89 16.05 -13.03
CA TYR A 293 12.79 15.28 -11.79
C TYR A 293 11.32 14.98 -11.48
N ILE A 294 10.97 13.70 -11.30
CA ILE A 294 9.59 13.29 -10.99
C ILE A 294 9.57 12.50 -9.67
N ILE A 295 8.76 12.97 -8.72
CA ILE A 295 8.59 12.35 -7.39
C ILE A 295 7.12 11.99 -7.19
N VAL A 296 6.85 10.73 -6.85
CA VAL A 296 5.50 10.20 -6.59
C VAL A 296 5.45 9.67 -5.15
N VAL A 297 4.50 10.15 -4.35
CA VAL A 297 4.13 9.52 -3.08
C VAL A 297 2.89 8.67 -3.32
N GLU A 298 2.99 7.37 -3.06
CA GLU A 298 1.89 6.43 -3.27
C GLU A 298 1.74 5.42 -2.13
N HIS A 299 0.52 4.91 -2.01
CA HIS A 299 0.11 3.87 -1.07
C HIS A 299 -0.39 2.60 -1.78
N ASP A 300 -0.79 2.71 -3.05
CA ASP A 300 -1.15 1.56 -3.88
C ASP A 300 0.11 0.98 -4.53
N LEU A 301 0.60 -0.15 -4.01
CA LEU A 301 1.79 -0.83 -4.51
C LEU A 301 1.68 -1.22 -5.99
N SER A 302 0.48 -1.48 -6.51
CA SER A 302 0.26 -1.85 -7.92
C SER A 302 0.36 -0.65 -8.87
N VAL A 303 0.00 0.54 -8.39
CA VAL A 303 0.17 1.80 -9.13
C VAL A 303 1.62 2.28 -9.02
N LEU A 304 2.24 2.11 -7.85
CA LEU A 304 3.65 2.43 -7.61
C LEU A 304 4.60 1.61 -8.49
N ASP A 305 4.32 0.32 -8.69
CA ASP A 305 5.07 -0.60 -9.56
C ASP A 305 5.06 -0.15 -11.04
N TYR A 306 3.91 0.34 -11.52
CA TYR A 306 3.77 0.85 -12.89
C TYR A 306 4.31 2.28 -13.07
N LEU A 307 4.23 3.12 -12.02
CA LEU A 307 4.67 4.51 -12.06
C LEU A 307 6.19 4.67 -12.01
N SER A 308 6.84 3.94 -11.10
CA SER A 308 8.19 4.26 -10.64
C SER A 308 9.27 3.52 -11.44
N ASP A 309 10.50 4.03 -11.36
CA ASP A 309 11.72 3.36 -11.82
C ASP A 309 12.62 2.96 -10.62
N PHE A 310 12.58 3.77 -9.55
CA PHE A 310 13.20 3.49 -8.25
C PHE A 310 12.21 3.75 -7.11
N ILE A 311 12.38 3.06 -5.98
CA ILE A 311 11.57 3.28 -4.77
C ILE A 311 12.48 3.55 -3.57
N CYS A 312 12.22 4.66 -2.88
CA CYS A 312 12.69 4.88 -1.51
C CYS A 312 11.58 4.48 -0.53
N CYS A 313 11.89 3.59 0.40
CA CYS A 313 11.02 3.26 1.52
C CYS A 313 11.25 4.27 2.64
N LEU A 314 10.18 4.71 3.30
CA LEU A 314 10.27 5.46 4.55
C LEU A 314 9.77 4.59 5.71
N TYR A 315 10.57 4.53 6.77
CA TYR A 315 10.27 3.80 7.99
C TYR A 315 10.45 4.68 9.24
N GLY A 316 9.90 4.26 10.37
CA GLY A 316 9.98 4.97 11.64
C GLY A 316 8.67 4.93 12.41
N VAL A 317 8.56 5.77 13.45
CA VAL A 317 7.37 5.87 14.30
C VAL A 317 6.60 7.15 13.92
N PRO A 318 5.32 7.04 13.49
CA PRO A 318 4.49 8.18 13.11
C PRO A 318 4.50 9.33 14.14
N GLY A 319 4.74 10.55 13.67
CA GLY A 319 4.82 11.75 14.52
C GLY A 319 6.09 11.86 15.37
N ALA A 320 6.92 10.83 15.43
CA ALA A 320 8.13 10.78 16.26
C ALA A 320 9.43 10.86 15.46
N TYR A 321 9.63 9.97 14.49
CA TYR A 321 10.75 10.07 13.55
C TYR A 321 10.46 9.34 12.24
N GLY A 322 11.13 9.76 11.16
CA GLY A 322 11.15 9.06 9.88
C GLY A 322 12.56 8.98 9.33
N VAL A 323 12.91 7.84 8.76
CA VAL A 323 14.16 7.59 8.03
C VAL A 323 13.80 7.24 6.59
N VAL A 324 14.51 7.83 5.62
CA VAL A 324 14.43 7.43 4.21
C VAL A 324 15.52 6.40 3.91
N THR A 325 15.17 5.26 3.31
CA THR A 325 16.18 4.31 2.81
C THR A 325 16.90 4.88 1.59
N MET A 326 18.06 4.30 1.27
CA MET A 326 18.61 4.39 -0.08
C MET A 326 17.56 3.94 -1.13
N PRO A 327 17.63 4.44 -2.38
CA PRO A 327 16.75 4.00 -3.45
C PRO A 327 17.04 2.53 -3.82
N PHE A 328 15.98 1.73 -3.93
CA PHE A 328 16.01 0.35 -4.44
C PHE A 328 15.34 0.28 -5.80
N SER A 329 15.59 -0.80 -6.56
CA SER A 329 14.71 -1.09 -7.71
C SER A 329 13.28 -1.32 -7.23
N VAL A 330 12.30 -1.03 -8.08
CA VAL A 330 10.86 -1.13 -7.77
C VAL A 330 10.51 -2.44 -7.06
N ARG A 331 10.95 -3.58 -7.62
CA ARG A 331 10.62 -4.92 -7.13
C ARG A 331 11.25 -5.22 -5.76
N GLU A 332 12.49 -4.78 -5.55
CA GLU A 332 13.19 -4.95 -4.27
C GLU A 332 12.58 -4.06 -3.19
N GLY A 333 12.28 -2.80 -3.51
CA GLY A 333 11.64 -1.85 -2.58
C GLY A 333 10.26 -2.32 -2.11
N ILE A 334 9.43 -2.85 -3.03
CA ILE A 334 8.12 -3.43 -2.68
C ILE A 334 8.28 -4.66 -1.79
N ASN A 335 9.21 -5.57 -2.09
CA ASN A 335 9.45 -6.75 -1.26
C ASN A 335 9.96 -6.35 0.15
N ILE A 336 10.96 -5.46 0.24
CA ILE A 336 11.46 -4.89 1.50
C ILE A 336 10.32 -4.27 2.34
N PHE A 337 9.39 -3.58 1.68
CA PHE A 337 8.22 -2.99 2.33
C PHE A 337 7.20 -4.03 2.84
N LEU A 338 7.02 -5.14 2.12
CA LEU A 338 6.15 -6.26 2.51
C LEU A 338 6.78 -7.17 3.57
N ASP A 339 8.10 -7.37 3.55
CA ASP A 339 8.82 -8.15 4.56
C ASP A 339 8.98 -7.39 5.88
N GLY A 340 9.12 -6.06 5.83
CA GLY A 340 9.30 -5.20 7.01
C GLY A 340 10.76 -5.11 7.49
N PHE A 341 11.71 -5.51 6.65
CA PHE A 341 13.14 -5.62 6.94
C PHE A 341 13.96 -5.07 5.76
N VAL A 342 14.94 -4.21 6.06
CA VAL A 342 15.87 -3.60 5.10
C VAL A 342 17.21 -4.33 5.19
N PRO A 343 17.59 -5.19 4.21
CA PRO A 343 18.79 -6.01 4.31
C PRO A 343 20.09 -5.20 4.35
N THR A 344 20.17 -4.10 3.60
CA THR A 344 21.35 -3.23 3.50
C THR A 344 21.67 -2.47 4.80
N GLU A 345 20.67 -2.26 5.66
CA GLU A 345 20.80 -1.61 6.97
C GLU A 345 20.70 -2.62 8.13
N ASN A 346 20.49 -3.91 7.82
CA ASN A 346 20.16 -4.98 8.76
C ASN A 346 19.05 -4.59 9.78
N LEU A 347 18.06 -3.83 9.32
CA LEU A 347 17.08 -3.16 10.19
C LEU A 347 15.65 -3.67 9.92
N ARG A 348 15.02 -4.23 10.97
CA ARG A 348 13.60 -4.60 10.97
C ARG A 348 12.76 -3.45 11.52
N PHE A 349 11.92 -2.84 10.68
CA PHE A 349 11.04 -1.73 11.05
C PHE A 349 9.59 -2.16 11.32
N ARG A 350 9.23 -3.41 11.01
CA ARG A 350 7.95 -4.02 11.37
C ARG A 350 8.18 -5.47 11.82
N GLU A 351 7.55 -5.87 12.92
CA GLU A 351 7.78 -7.19 13.53
C GLU A 351 7.36 -8.33 12.58
N ALA A 352 6.15 -8.23 12.01
CA ALA A 352 5.58 -9.19 11.06
C ALA A 352 5.64 -8.71 9.60
N SER A 353 5.83 -9.67 8.68
CA SER A 353 5.66 -9.48 7.24
C SER A 353 4.16 -9.40 6.85
N LEU A 354 3.83 -8.64 5.82
CA LEU A 354 2.48 -8.56 5.26
C LEU A 354 2.23 -9.75 4.31
N THR A 355 1.67 -10.84 4.85
CA THR A 355 1.28 -12.01 4.07
C THR A 355 -0.17 -11.91 3.59
N PHE A 356 -0.36 -11.96 2.28
CA PHE A 356 -1.70 -12.05 1.69
C PHE A 356 -2.21 -13.49 1.82
N LYS A 357 -2.98 -13.76 2.87
CA LYS A 357 -3.75 -15.00 2.97
C LYS A 357 -4.82 -15.00 1.88
N VAL A 358 -4.59 -15.78 0.81
CA VAL A 358 -5.71 -16.31 0.03
C VAL A 358 -6.53 -17.16 0.99
N ALA A 359 -7.79 -16.80 1.22
CA ALA A 359 -8.67 -17.62 2.03
C ALA A 359 -8.94 -18.91 1.26
N GLU A 360 -8.42 -20.02 1.77
CA GLU A 360 -8.88 -21.35 1.35
C GLU A 360 -10.38 -21.41 1.66
N THR A 361 -11.18 -21.80 0.66
CA THR A 361 -12.64 -21.74 0.74
C THR A 361 -13.15 -22.55 1.92
N ALA A 362 -14.02 -21.94 2.73
CA ALA A 362 -14.82 -22.67 3.71
C ALA A 362 -15.58 -23.80 3.01
N LEU A 363 -15.75 -24.92 3.72
CA LEU A 363 -16.30 -26.16 3.15
C LEU A 363 -17.71 -25.90 2.59
N GLU A 364 -17.96 -26.34 1.34
CA GLU A 364 -19.22 -26.13 0.63
C GLU A 364 -20.46 -26.69 1.37
N GLU A 365 -20.24 -27.56 2.37
CA GLU A 365 -21.30 -28.11 3.22
C GLU A 365 -21.83 -27.09 4.25
N GLU A 366 -21.02 -26.15 4.75
CA GLU A 366 -21.51 -25.10 5.67
C GLU A 366 -22.41 -24.10 4.93
N ILE A 367 -22.08 -23.79 3.68
CA ILE A 367 -22.83 -22.86 2.80
C ILE A 367 -24.29 -23.32 2.59
N LYS A 368 -24.59 -24.62 2.77
CA LYS A 368 -25.97 -25.16 2.68
C LYS A 368 -26.86 -24.83 3.87
N ARG A 369 -26.31 -24.35 4.99
CA ARG A 369 -27.07 -23.92 6.18
C ARG A 369 -27.31 -22.42 6.26
N MET A 370 -26.70 -21.64 5.37
CA MET A 370 -26.73 -20.18 5.41
C MET A 370 -28.03 -19.60 4.82
N CYS A 371 -28.58 -18.58 5.46
CA CYS A 371 -29.79 -17.86 5.08
C CYS A 371 -29.57 -17.11 3.76
N ARG A 372 -30.33 -17.47 2.73
CA ARG A 372 -30.27 -16.81 1.42
C ARG A 372 -31.24 -15.64 1.37
N TYR A 373 -30.70 -14.46 1.17
CA TYR A 373 -31.44 -13.26 0.83
C TYR A 373 -31.37 -13.07 -0.69
N GLU A 374 -32.53 -12.97 -1.32
CA GLU A 374 -32.65 -12.69 -2.75
C GLU A 374 -33.06 -11.24 -2.94
N TYR A 375 -32.48 -10.57 -3.94
CA TYR A 375 -32.92 -9.24 -4.37
C TYR A 375 -33.49 -9.32 -5.80
N PRO A 376 -34.67 -8.74 -6.05
CA PRO A 376 -35.30 -8.78 -7.36
C PRO A 376 -34.55 -7.93 -8.38
N LYS A 377 -34.92 -8.05 -9.65
CA LYS A 377 -34.45 -7.15 -10.71
C LYS A 377 -34.86 -5.71 -10.35
N MET A 378 -33.89 -4.82 -10.20
CA MET A 378 -34.11 -3.43 -9.81
C MET A 378 -33.71 -2.49 -10.95
N GLN A 379 -34.47 -1.40 -11.09
CA GLN A 379 -34.15 -0.31 -12.02
C GLN A 379 -34.23 1.03 -11.29
N LYS A 380 -33.28 1.93 -11.58
CA LYS A 380 -33.30 3.30 -11.08
C LYS A 380 -32.82 4.30 -12.13
N LYS A 381 -33.59 5.36 -12.36
CA LYS A 381 -33.25 6.48 -13.24
C LYS A 381 -33.05 7.76 -12.42
N LEU A 382 -31.87 8.36 -12.54
CA LEU A 382 -31.46 9.58 -11.85
C LEU A 382 -31.08 10.62 -12.92
N GLY A 383 -32.09 11.23 -13.55
CA GLY A 383 -31.91 12.15 -14.66
C GLY A 383 -31.30 11.45 -15.89
N SER A 384 -30.08 11.83 -16.25
CA SER A 384 -29.31 11.23 -17.35
C SER A 384 -28.62 9.91 -17.01
N PHE A 385 -28.63 9.49 -15.73
CA PHE A 385 -28.05 8.22 -15.30
C PHE A 385 -29.15 7.15 -15.17
N GLU A 386 -28.92 5.97 -15.74
CA GLU A 386 -29.83 4.82 -15.66
C GLU A 386 -29.06 3.59 -15.16
N LEU A 387 -29.65 2.88 -14.21
CA LEU A 387 -29.06 1.72 -13.54
C LEU A 387 -30.04 0.55 -13.59
N SER A 388 -29.69 -0.47 -14.36
CA SER A 388 -30.29 -1.80 -14.30
C SER A 388 -29.45 -2.71 -13.40
N ILE A 389 -30.11 -3.40 -12.48
CA ILE A 389 -29.52 -4.44 -11.62
C ILE A 389 -30.31 -5.72 -11.90
N ASP A 390 -29.63 -6.73 -12.43
CA ASP A 390 -30.20 -8.07 -12.59
C ASP A 390 -30.33 -8.77 -11.23
N PRO A 391 -31.31 -9.68 -11.08
CA PRO A 391 -31.61 -10.32 -9.79
C PRO A 391 -30.42 -11.16 -9.32
N GLY A 392 -30.27 -11.28 -8.00
CA GLY A 392 -29.18 -12.03 -7.40
C GLY A 392 -29.45 -12.45 -5.97
N GLN A 393 -28.54 -13.24 -5.43
CA GLN A 393 -28.65 -13.85 -4.10
C GLN A 393 -27.39 -13.54 -3.29
N PHE A 394 -27.54 -13.42 -1.97
CA PHE A 394 -26.43 -13.37 -1.02
C PHE A 394 -26.78 -14.22 0.22
N THR A 395 -25.76 -14.82 0.82
CA THR A 395 -25.89 -15.56 2.09
C THR A 395 -25.62 -14.63 3.28
N ASP A 396 -25.91 -15.08 4.50
CA ASP A 396 -25.27 -14.49 5.68
C ASP A 396 -23.78 -14.87 5.75
N SER A 397 -22.99 -14.09 6.49
CA SER A 397 -21.54 -14.27 6.68
C SER A 397 -20.61 -14.11 5.45
N GLU A 398 -21.11 -13.96 4.21
CA GLU A 398 -20.29 -13.68 3.02
C GLU A 398 -19.83 -12.20 2.89
N ILE A 399 -18.65 -12.00 2.26
CA ILE A 399 -18.10 -10.67 1.94
C ILE A 399 -18.19 -10.43 0.43
N ILE A 400 -19.18 -9.64 -0.01
CA ILE A 400 -19.41 -9.33 -1.42
C ILE A 400 -18.61 -8.09 -1.85
N VAL A 401 -17.76 -8.26 -2.88
CA VAL A 401 -16.88 -7.20 -3.42
C VAL A 401 -17.46 -6.59 -4.69
N MET A 402 -17.90 -5.32 -4.62
CA MET A 402 -18.46 -4.60 -5.77
C MET A 402 -17.37 -3.84 -6.56
N LEU A 403 -17.01 -4.34 -7.74
CA LEU A 403 -16.03 -3.73 -8.66
C LEU A 403 -16.69 -2.96 -9.82
N GLY A 404 -15.93 -2.10 -10.49
CA GLY A 404 -16.37 -1.29 -11.64
C GLY A 404 -15.79 0.12 -11.63
N GLU A 405 -16.08 0.91 -12.65
CA GLU A 405 -15.61 2.31 -12.78
C GLU A 405 -16.33 3.26 -11.79
N ASN A 406 -15.82 4.48 -11.64
CA ASN A 406 -16.51 5.55 -10.92
C ASN A 406 -17.73 6.01 -11.73
N GLY A 407 -18.91 6.01 -11.09
CA GLY A 407 -20.18 6.39 -11.73
C GLY A 407 -21.09 5.22 -12.15
N THR A 408 -20.63 3.96 -12.11
CA THR A 408 -21.43 2.77 -12.52
C THR A 408 -22.57 2.38 -11.56
N GLY A 409 -23.09 3.30 -10.75
CA GLY A 409 -24.23 3.04 -9.88
C GLY A 409 -23.97 2.23 -8.60
N LYS A 410 -22.75 1.72 -8.33
CA LYS A 410 -22.41 0.96 -7.10
C LYS A 410 -22.95 1.62 -5.81
N THR A 411 -22.67 2.90 -5.62
CA THR A 411 -23.14 3.68 -4.44
C THR A 411 -24.66 3.91 -4.45
N THR A 412 -25.32 3.83 -5.60
CA THR A 412 -26.79 3.88 -5.75
C THR A 412 -27.42 2.52 -5.39
N PHE A 413 -26.85 1.42 -5.86
CA PHE A 413 -27.27 0.06 -5.50
C PHE A 413 -27.21 -0.17 -3.98
N ILE A 414 -26.09 0.17 -3.34
CA ILE A 414 -25.96 0.09 -1.87
C ILE A 414 -27.00 0.96 -1.15
N LYS A 415 -27.37 2.14 -1.69
CA LYS A 415 -28.44 2.97 -1.11
C LYS A 415 -29.84 2.35 -1.27
N MET A 416 -30.09 1.59 -2.33
CA MET A 416 -31.36 0.88 -2.52
C MET A 416 -31.45 -0.32 -1.57
N LEU A 417 -30.40 -1.14 -1.47
CA LEU A 417 -30.30 -2.20 -0.45
C LEU A 417 -30.41 -1.66 0.98
N ALA A 418 -29.94 -0.44 1.24
CA ALA A 418 -30.06 0.23 2.53
C ALA A 418 -31.41 0.95 2.78
N GLY A 419 -32.42 0.78 1.92
CA GLY A 419 -33.73 1.42 2.06
C GLY A 419 -33.72 2.95 1.98
N ARG A 420 -32.67 3.57 1.43
CA ARG A 420 -32.50 5.03 1.32
C ARG A 420 -32.83 5.60 -0.05
N LEU A 421 -33.08 4.74 -1.03
CA LEU A 421 -33.61 5.05 -2.35
C LEU A 421 -34.54 3.90 -2.75
N GLU A 422 -35.76 4.19 -3.16
CA GLU A 422 -36.71 3.20 -3.66
C GLU A 422 -36.41 2.90 -5.15
N PRO A 423 -36.56 1.66 -5.64
CA PRO A 423 -36.43 1.35 -7.07
C PRO A 423 -37.64 1.88 -7.85
N ASP A 424 -37.43 2.37 -9.08
CA ASP A 424 -38.50 3.03 -9.86
C ASP A 424 -39.55 2.07 -10.42
N GLY A 425 -39.22 0.77 -10.53
CA GLY A 425 -40.16 -0.27 -10.97
C GLY A 425 -41.01 -0.89 -9.85
N GLY A 426 -40.79 -0.48 -8.59
CA GLY A 426 -41.31 -1.19 -7.42
C GLY A 426 -40.59 -2.51 -7.13
N GLY A 427 -40.73 -3.02 -5.91
CA GLY A 427 -40.15 -4.29 -5.47
C GLY A 427 -39.82 -4.27 -3.98
N GLU A 428 -40.15 -5.36 -3.27
CA GLU A 428 -39.76 -5.54 -1.88
C GLU A 428 -38.25 -5.82 -1.80
N VAL A 429 -37.49 -4.80 -1.41
CA VAL A 429 -36.10 -4.98 -0.95
C VAL A 429 -36.19 -5.52 0.48
N PRO A 430 -35.52 -6.65 0.82
CA PRO A 430 -35.59 -7.21 2.17
C PRO A 430 -35.08 -6.20 3.20
N VAL A 431 -35.92 -5.88 4.19
CA VAL A 431 -35.68 -4.81 5.18
C VAL A 431 -34.66 -5.25 6.23
N LEU A 432 -33.39 -5.26 5.83
CA LEU A 432 -32.25 -5.50 6.71
C LEU A 432 -31.85 -4.21 7.45
N ASN A 433 -31.32 -4.36 8.67
CA ASN A 433 -30.77 -3.24 9.44
C ASN A 433 -29.37 -2.85 8.90
N VAL A 434 -29.34 -2.13 7.78
CA VAL A 434 -28.10 -1.87 7.04
C VAL A 434 -27.24 -0.77 7.67
N SER A 435 -26.07 -1.18 8.19
CA SER A 435 -24.99 -0.26 8.57
C SER A 435 -24.31 0.33 7.33
N TYR A 436 -24.51 1.63 7.08
CA TYR A 436 -24.01 2.31 5.88
C TYR A 436 -22.86 3.29 6.18
N LYS A 437 -21.65 2.96 5.70
CA LYS A 437 -20.48 3.87 5.70
C LYS A 437 -20.51 4.76 4.44
N PRO A 438 -20.62 6.10 4.55
CA PRO A 438 -20.67 6.98 3.39
C PRO A 438 -19.29 7.13 2.72
N GLN A 439 -19.29 7.22 1.39
CA GLN A 439 -18.07 7.39 0.57
C GLN A 439 -17.39 8.77 0.75
N LYS A 440 -18.18 9.84 0.92
CA LYS A 440 -17.69 11.15 1.37
C LYS A 440 -17.96 11.28 2.87
N ILE A 441 -16.91 11.31 3.69
CA ILE A 441 -17.01 11.52 5.14
C ILE A 441 -17.13 13.03 5.39
N SER A 442 -18.26 13.44 5.97
CA SER A 442 -18.47 14.81 6.46
C SER A 442 -18.86 14.72 7.94
N PRO A 443 -18.08 15.32 8.88
CA PRO A 443 -18.46 15.33 10.29
C PRO A 443 -19.74 16.16 10.48
N LYS A 444 -20.80 15.50 10.95
CA LYS A 444 -22.09 16.11 11.31
C LYS A 444 -22.40 16.04 12.80
N HIS A 445 -21.53 15.39 13.57
CA HIS A 445 -21.59 15.34 15.03
C HIS A 445 -20.79 16.50 15.61
N GLN A 446 -21.29 17.15 16.65
CA GLN A 446 -20.54 18.12 17.46
C GLN A 446 -20.15 17.44 18.78
N GLY A 447 -18.93 17.68 19.27
CA GLY A 447 -18.35 16.94 20.39
C GLY A 447 -17.32 15.90 19.97
N THR A 448 -16.78 15.17 20.93
CA THR A 448 -15.58 14.34 20.74
C THR A 448 -15.85 13.00 20.05
N VAL A 449 -14.79 12.35 19.55
CA VAL A 449 -14.87 10.99 19.01
C VAL A 449 -15.38 10.00 20.08
N GLN A 450 -14.99 10.17 21.35
CA GLN A 450 -15.46 9.31 22.43
C GLN A 450 -16.98 9.41 22.65
N GLN A 451 -17.53 10.63 22.61
CA GLN A 451 -18.97 10.87 22.72
C GLN A 451 -19.72 10.20 21.56
N LEU A 452 -19.27 10.41 20.33
CA LEU A 452 -19.87 9.79 19.14
C LEU A 452 -19.89 8.25 19.19
N LEU A 453 -18.85 7.61 19.74
CA LEU A 453 -18.80 6.15 19.92
C LEU A 453 -19.75 5.69 21.03
N HIS A 454 -19.71 6.35 22.19
CA HIS A 454 -20.58 6.05 23.33
C HIS A 454 -22.07 6.18 22.97
N ASP A 455 -22.45 7.21 22.21
CA ASP A 455 -23.84 7.52 21.86
C ASP A 455 -24.37 6.69 20.68
N ARG A 456 -23.51 5.90 20.01
CA ARG A 456 -23.90 5.07 18.85
C ARG A 456 -23.72 3.57 19.04
N ILE A 457 -22.71 3.15 19.80
CA ILE A 457 -22.34 1.74 19.93
C ILE A 457 -21.94 1.36 21.37
N ARG A 458 -22.59 1.97 22.37
CA ARG A 458 -22.25 1.86 23.80
C ARG A 458 -21.84 0.47 24.26
N ASP A 459 -22.67 -0.53 23.98
CA ASP A 459 -22.50 -1.89 24.50
C ASP A 459 -21.39 -2.65 23.78
N ALA A 460 -21.23 -2.42 22.47
CA ALA A 460 -20.10 -2.94 21.70
C ALA A 460 -18.78 -2.26 22.07
N TYR A 461 -18.78 -0.95 22.34
CA TYR A 461 -17.61 -0.19 22.78
C TYR A 461 -17.08 -0.68 24.14
N LEU A 462 -17.96 -1.13 25.04
CA LEU A 462 -17.59 -1.77 26.30
C LEU A 462 -17.06 -3.20 26.15
N HIS A 463 -17.21 -3.84 24.97
CA HIS A 463 -16.84 -5.24 24.79
C HIS A 463 -15.31 -5.41 24.55
N PRO A 464 -14.62 -6.28 25.31
CA PRO A 464 -13.15 -6.44 25.21
C PRO A 464 -12.64 -6.86 23.83
N GLN A 465 -13.44 -7.61 23.05
CA GLN A 465 -13.12 -7.95 21.66
C GLN A 465 -13.08 -6.69 20.78
N PHE A 466 -14.05 -5.77 20.89
CA PHE A 466 -14.06 -4.53 20.10
C PHE A 466 -12.84 -3.64 20.40
N SER A 467 -12.35 -3.63 21.65
CA SER A 467 -11.08 -2.97 21.98
C SER A 467 -9.88 -3.61 21.27
N THR A 468 -9.85 -4.95 21.20
CA THR A 468 -8.73 -5.73 20.68
C THR A 468 -8.70 -5.78 19.16
N ASP A 469 -9.87 -5.91 18.52
CA ASP A 469 -10.02 -6.14 17.09
C ASP A 469 -10.23 -4.83 16.29
N VAL A 470 -10.74 -3.78 16.94
CA VAL A 470 -11.09 -2.50 16.29
C VAL A 470 -10.35 -1.30 16.88
N LEU A 471 -10.48 -1.02 18.18
CA LEU A 471 -9.94 0.23 18.75
C LEU A 471 -8.41 0.31 18.71
N LYS A 472 -7.71 -0.76 19.09
CA LYS A 472 -6.24 -0.81 19.13
C LYS A 472 -5.61 -0.92 17.73
N PRO A 473 -6.05 -1.81 16.81
CA PRO A 473 -5.43 -1.92 15.48
C PRO A 473 -5.62 -0.67 14.63
N LEU A 474 -6.75 0.04 14.79
CA LEU A 474 -7.02 1.30 14.10
C LEU A 474 -6.54 2.54 14.87
N GLN A 475 -5.89 2.37 16.03
CA GLN A 475 -5.35 3.44 16.88
C GLN A 475 -6.37 4.57 17.17
N ILE A 476 -7.59 4.19 17.56
CA ILE A 476 -8.69 5.13 17.81
C ILE A 476 -8.59 5.77 19.20
N GLU A 477 -7.97 5.08 20.17
CA GLU A 477 -7.81 5.56 21.56
C GLU A 477 -7.12 6.95 21.65
N PRO A 478 -6.03 7.26 20.90
CA PRO A 478 -5.48 8.61 20.76
C PRO A 478 -6.43 9.70 20.25
N LEU A 479 -7.52 9.34 19.57
CA LEU A 479 -8.46 10.27 18.93
C LEU A 479 -9.68 10.61 19.80
N PHE A 480 -9.90 9.89 20.91
CA PHE A 480 -11.04 10.06 21.81
C PHE A 480 -11.23 11.50 22.31
N ASP A 481 -10.14 12.22 22.56
CA ASP A 481 -10.08 13.60 23.05
C ASP A 481 -10.30 14.66 21.93
N GLN A 482 -10.37 14.26 20.66
CA GLN A 482 -10.49 15.20 19.52
C GLN A 482 -11.95 15.58 19.22
N GLU A 483 -12.19 16.86 18.98
CA GLU A 483 -13.51 17.42 18.65
C GLU A 483 -13.85 17.31 17.15
N ASN A 484 -15.07 16.89 16.83
CA ASN A 484 -15.59 16.86 15.47
C ASN A 484 -16.12 18.25 15.08
N VAL A 485 -15.35 19.01 14.30
CA VAL A 485 -15.77 20.33 13.80
C VAL A 485 -16.70 20.17 12.60
N THR A 486 -17.98 20.50 12.79
CA THR A 486 -19.01 20.42 11.73
C THR A 486 -18.89 21.57 10.72
N CYS A 487 -18.77 21.26 9.43
CA CYS A 487 -18.90 22.25 8.36
C CYS A 487 -20.39 22.52 8.08
N PRO A 488 -20.86 23.78 8.04
CA PRO A 488 -22.28 24.10 7.87
C PRO A 488 -22.76 24.03 6.41
N VAL A 489 -24.07 24.21 6.24
CA VAL A 489 -24.84 24.34 4.98
C VAL A 489 -25.05 23.04 4.18
N MET A 490 -26.29 22.53 4.23
CA MET A 490 -27.10 22.16 3.05
C MET A 490 -28.53 21.79 3.50
N LYS A 491 -29.51 22.65 3.15
CA LYS A 491 -30.96 22.40 3.17
C LYS A 491 -31.53 22.94 1.87
N THR A 492 -32.58 22.30 1.34
CA THR A 492 -33.15 22.52 -0.01
C THR A 492 -32.18 22.12 -1.14
N CYS A 493 -32.63 21.66 -2.33
CA CYS A 493 -33.97 21.62 -2.90
C CYS A 493 -34.41 20.21 -3.35
N HIS A 494 -35.73 20.02 -3.54
CA HIS A 494 -36.32 18.91 -4.31
C HIS A 494 -37.23 19.48 -5.41
N ALA A 495 -37.07 19.03 -6.67
CA ALA A 495 -38.05 19.13 -7.75
C ALA A 495 -37.70 18.12 -8.89
N PRO A 496 -38.65 17.44 -9.55
CA PRO A 496 -38.38 16.41 -10.56
C PRO A 496 -38.88 16.74 -11.99
N LEU A 497 -38.32 16.08 -13.03
CA LEU A 497 -38.90 16.00 -14.39
C LEU A 497 -38.60 14.66 -15.09
N ARG A 498 -39.25 14.38 -16.24
CA ARG A 498 -39.49 13.04 -16.85
C ARG A 498 -38.65 12.70 -18.11
N PRO A 499 -38.66 11.43 -18.63
CA PRO A 499 -37.69 10.92 -19.61
C PRO A 499 -38.25 10.30 -20.95
N SER A 500 -37.33 9.92 -21.85
CA SER A 500 -37.43 8.97 -23.01
C SER A 500 -36.07 8.20 -23.12
N VAL A 501 -35.88 6.90 -23.45
CA VAL A 501 -36.41 5.92 -24.46
C VAL A 501 -35.65 6.05 -25.81
N MET A 502 -35.02 5.05 -26.49
CA MET A 502 -35.07 3.54 -26.63
C MET A 502 -33.61 2.99 -26.87
N VAL A 503 -33.08 1.78 -26.53
CA VAL A 503 -33.25 0.31 -26.91
C VAL A 503 -33.07 0.02 -28.43
N THR A 504 -32.16 -0.85 -28.97
CA THR A 504 -31.94 -2.34 -28.94
C THR A 504 -30.41 -2.75 -28.97
N GLN A 505 -29.87 -3.97 -28.67
CA GLN A 505 -30.04 -5.40 -29.09
C GLN A 505 -29.52 -5.76 -30.52
N ASP A 506 -28.91 -6.93 -30.86
CA ASP A 506 -28.93 -8.30 -30.26
C ASP A 506 -27.70 -9.27 -30.58
N THR A 507 -27.90 -10.62 -30.60
CA THR A 507 -26.97 -11.81 -30.49
C THR A 507 -26.22 -12.28 -31.77
N THR A 508 -25.51 -13.45 -31.98
CA THR A 508 -25.17 -14.78 -31.32
C THR A 508 -23.92 -15.42 -32.06
N SER A 509 -22.84 -15.97 -31.45
CA SER A 509 -22.49 -17.38 -31.04
C SER A 509 -21.82 -18.36 -32.06
N ILE A 510 -21.34 -19.53 -31.56
CA ILE A 510 -20.92 -20.83 -32.22
C ILE A 510 -19.42 -21.04 -32.65
N TYR A 511 -19.01 -22.33 -32.62
CA TYR A 511 -17.72 -23.02 -32.94
C TYR A 511 -16.64 -23.17 -31.82
N SER A 512 -16.06 -24.35 -31.52
CA SER A 512 -16.62 -25.70 -31.22
C SER A 512 -15.56 -26.74 -30.75
N ASP A 513 -15.90 -27.49 -29.70
CA ASP A 513 -15.73 -28.96 -29.49
C ASP A 513 -14.40 -29.74 -29.52
N ILE A 514 -13.23 -29.20 -29.87
CA ILE A 514 -12.00 -30.04 -29.92
C ILE A 514 -11.30 -30.24 -28.55
N VAL A 515 -11.36 -29.25 -27.65
CA VAL A 515 -10.53 -29.23 -26.41
C VAL A 515 -11.12 -30.06 -25.24
N VAL A 516 -12.43 -30.29 -25.23
CA VAL A 516 -13.18 -30.69 -24.02
C VAL A 516 -12.80 -32.07 -23.46
N LYS A 517 -12.35 -33.02 -24.31
CA LYS A 517 -12.10 -34.41 -23.89
C LYS A 517 -10.80 -34.66 -23.11
N ALA A 518 -9.88 -33.70 -23.02
CA ALA A 518 -8.57 -33.91 -22.39
C ALA A 518 -8.48 -33.47 -20.91
N LEU A 519 -9.19 -32.40 -20.52
CA LEU A 519 -8.98 -31.71 -19.24
C LEU A 519 -10.05 -31.96 -18.17
N LEU A 520 -11.16 -32.60 -18.53
CA LEU A 520 -12.28 -32.90 -17.64
C LEU A 520 -11.93 -33.66 -16.33
N PRO A 521 -10.91 -34.55 -16.27
CA PRO A 521 -10.54 -35.23 -15.02
C PRO A 521 -9.90 -34.33 -13.94
N TYR A 522 -9.38 -33.15 -14.29
CA TYR A 522 -8.56 -32.33 -13.39
C TYR A 522 -9.36 -31.31 -12.54
N MET A 523 -10.69 -31.40 -12.51
CA MET A 523 -11.53 -30.51 -11.72
C MET A 523 -12.20 -31.23 -10.54
N GLY A 524 -11.86 -30.79 -9.31
CA GLY A 524 -12.79 -30.87 -8.18
C GLY A 524 -12.85 -32.19 -7.39
N GLN A 525 -11.86 -33.09 -7.49
CA GLN A 525 -11.70 -34.17 -6.52
C GLN A 525 -10.25 -34.35 -6.08
N ASP A 526 -10.06 -34.35 -4.75
CA ASP A 526 -9.05 -35.10 -4.00
C ASP A 526 -7.61 -35.12 -4.57
N TYR A 527 -6.67 -34.45 -3.89
CA TYR A 527 -5.24 -34.48 -4.28
C TYR A 527 -4.67 -35.91 -4.39
N SER A 528 -5.23 -36.86 -3.62
CA SER A 528 -4.93 -38.30 -3.75
C SER A 528 -5.20 -38.83 -5.17
N LYS A 529 -6.39 -38.57 -5.72
CA LYS A 529 -6.82 -38.98 -7.08
C LYS A 529 -6.05 -38.23 -8.17
N ALA A 530 -5.68 -36.97 -7.92
CA ALA A 530 -4.83 -36.21 -8.84
C ALA A 530 -3.46 -36.89 -9.00
N PHE A 531 -2.84 -37.35 -7.91
CA PHE A 531 -1.60 -38.14 -7.97
C PHE A 531 -1.76 -39.44 -8.77
N ASP A 532 -2.90 -40.11 -8.72
CA ASP A 532 -3.17 -41.37 -9.43
C ASP A 532 -3.30 -41.19 -10.96
N SER A 533 -3.49 -39.96 -11.45
CA SER A 533 -3.74 -39.64 -12.87
C SER A 533 -2.49 -39.49 -13.77
N VAL A 534 -1.29 -39.43 -13.18
CA VAL A 534 -0.04 -39.11 -13.90
C VAL A 534 0.34 -40.20 -14.90
N ASP A 535 0.53 -39.84 -16.18
CA ASP A 535 1.02 -40.78 -17.18
C ASP A 535 2.55 -40.94 -17.09
N HIS A 536 3.01 -42.17 -16.83
CA HIS A 536 4.44 -42.46 -16.65
C HIS A 536 5.26 -42.15 -17.91
N SER A 537 4.71 -42.38 -19.11
CA SER A 537 5.44 -42.15 -20.36
C SER A 537 5.77 -40.67 -20.58
N LEU A 538 4.78 -39.80 -20.31
CA LEU A 538 4.93 -38.35 -20.39
C LEU A 538 5.74 -37.79 -19.20
N LEU A 539 5.66 -38.39 -18.01
CA LEU A 539 6.52 -38.05 -16.86
C LEU A 539 8.00 -38.25 -17.17
N PHE A 540 8.41 -39.40 -17.72
CA PHE A 540 9.82 -39.65 -18.04
C PHE A 540 10.31 -38.80 -19.22
N LYS A 541 9.45 -38.55 -20.22
CA LYS A 541 9.71 -37.56 -21.28
C LYS A 541 9.96 -36.17 -20.69
N THR A 542 9.13 -35.74 -19.73
CA THR A 542 9.26 -34.45 -19.03
C THR A 542 10.60 -34.31 -18.31
N LEU A 543 10.99 -35.30 -17.50
CA LEU A 543 12.29 -35.29 -16.80
C LEU A 543 13.47 -35.21 -17.78
N THR A 544 13.36 -35.88 -18.93
CA THR A 544 14.37 -35.84 -19.99
C THR A 544 14.47 -34.44 -20.62
N MET A 545 13.34 -33.81 -20.95
CA MET A 545 13.28 -32.44 -21.51
C MET A 545 13.71 -31.36 -20.50
N MET A 546 13.53 -31.60 -19.20
CA MET A 546 14.02 -30.75 -18.12
C MET A 546 15.51 -30.98 -17.79
N GLY A 547 16.22 -31.85 -18.53
CA GLY A 547 17.66 -32.03 -18.41
C GLY A 547 18.13 -32.85 -17.19
N PHE A 548 17.26 -33.69 -16.61
CA PHE A 548 17.67 -34.56 -15.51
C PHE A 548 18.73 -35.59 -15.97
N PRO A 549 19.77 -35.87 -15.16
CA PRO A 549 20.79 -36.88 -15.50
C PRO A 549 20.18 -38.26 -15.83
N PRO A 550 20.56 -38.91 -16.94
CA PRO A 550 19.93 -40.16 -17.38
C PRO A 550 19.91 -41.28 -16.33
N HIS A 551 20.97 -41.38 -15.50
CA HIS A 551 21.02 -42.37 -14.42
C HIS A 551 19.95 -42.15 -13.35
N LEU A 552 19.59 -40.89 -13.03
CA LEU A 552 18.49 -40.59 -12.11
C LEU A 552 17.13 -40.90 -12.75
N ILE A 553 16.96 -40.64 -14.05
CA ILE A 553 15.74 -41.00 -14.78
C ILE A 553 15.54 -42.52 -14.76
N VAL A 554 16.59 -43.31 -15.02
CA VAL A 554 16.53 -44.78 -14.93
C VAL A 554 16.26 -45.27 -13.50
N MET A 555 16.84 -44.66 -12.47
CA MET A 555 16.50 -44.96 -11.08
C MET A 555 15.02 -44.69 -10.78
N ILE A 556 14.49 -43.54 -11.18
CA ILE A 556 13.07 -43.19 -10.97
C ILE A 556 12.17 -44.15 -11.78
N GLN A 557 12.51 -44.49 -13.02
CA GLN A 557 11.80 -45.49 -13.83
C GLN A 557 11.74 -46.84 -13.10
N SER A 558 12.86 -47.32 -12.55
CA SER A 558 12.91 -48.59 -11.83
C SER A 558 11.99 -48.62 -10.59
N LEU A 559 11.77 -47.48 -9.93
CA LEU A 559 10.83 -47.36 -8.81
C LEU A 559 9.35 -47.48 -9.20
N TYR A 560 9.01 -47.26 -10.49
CA TYR A 560 7.65 -47.31 -11.03
C TYR A 560 7.37 -48.53 -11.93
N THR A 561 8.40 -49.24 -12.38
CA THR A 561 8.24 -50.41 -13.25
C THR A 561 7.72 -51.63 -12.46
N ASN A 562 6.78 -52.39 -13.02
CA ASN A 562 6.22 -53.62 -12.43
C ASN A 562 5.65 -53.48 -11.00
N GLN A 563 5.10 -52.30 -10.64
CA GLN A 563 4.33 -52.17 -9.41
C GLN A 563 3.01 -52.97 -9.48
N GLU A 564 2.72 -53.74 -8.44
CA GLU A 564 1.43 -54.42 -8.22
C GLU A 564 0.83 -54.02 -6.88
N ALA A 565 -0.50 -53.95 -6.81
CA ALA A 565 -1.26 -53.60 -5.62
C ALA A 565 -2.43 -54.56 -5.40
N SER A 566 -2.82 -54.76 -4.14
CA SER A 566 -4.07 -55.43 -3.74
C SER A 566 -4.82 -54.56 -2.75
N ILE A 567 -6.15 -54.52 -2.86
CA ILE A 567 -7.02 -53.79 -1.92
C ILE A 567 -7.41 -54.74 -0.80
N ARG A 568 -7.32 -54.28 0.46
CA ARG A 568 -7.79 -55.03 1.63
C ARG A 568 -9.20 -54.59 2.00
N TRP A 569 -10.15 -55.53 1.99
CA TRP A 569 -11.55 -55.30 2.33
C TRP A 569 -12.05 -56.39 3.26
N ASN A 570 -12.70 -56.02 4.38
CA ASN A 570 -13.22 -56.97 5.39
C ASN A 570 -12.25 -58.11 5.77
N ASN A 571 -10.97 -57.77 6.02
CA ASN A 571 -9.87 -58.68 6.32
C ASN A 571 -9.46 -59.69 5.21
N GLN A 572 -10.04 -59.60 4.02
CA GLN A 572 -9.56 -60.31 2.83
C GLN A 572 -8.78 -59.34 1.92
N HIS A 573 -7.91 -59.88 1.06
CA HIS A 573 -7.19 -59.13 0.03
C HIS A 573 -7.73 -59.51 -1.35
N THR A 574 -7.87 -58.53 -2.25
CA THR A 574 -8.15 -58.80 -3.66
C THR A 574 -6.94 -59.43 -4.36
N GLU A 575 -7.15 -59.99 -5.55
CA GLU A 575 -6.07 -60.33 -6.46
C GLU A 575 -5.20 -59.09 -6.79
N SER A 576 -3.94 -59.31 -7.18
CA SER A 576 -3.02 -58.22 -7.49
C SER A 576 -3.27 -57.65 -8.89
N PHE A 577 -3.28 -56.33 -9.00
CA PHE A 577 -3.37 -55.61 -10.27
C PHE A 577 -2.16 -54.69 -10.46
N LYS A 578 -1.74 -54.51 -11.71
CA LYS A 578 -0.59 -53.65 -12.05
C LYS A 578 -0.95 -52.18 -12.05
N ILE A 579 -0.11 -51.36 -11.41
CA ILE A 579 -0.22 -49.91 -11.46
C ILE A 579 0.38 -49.43 -12.78
N LEU A 580 -0.46 -48.84 -13.64
CA LEU A 580 -0.07 -48.35 -14.97
C LEU A 580 0.01 -46.82 -15.07
N LYS A 581 -0.50 -46.09 -14.07
CA LYS A 581 -0.50 -44.63 -13.97
C LYS A 581 -0.40 -44.21 -12.50
N GLY A 582 0.01 -42.97 -12.27
CA GLY A 582 0.03 -42.32 -10.97
C GLY A 582 1.40 -42.32 -10.28
N VAL A 583 1.60 -41.36 -9.37
CA VAL A 583 2.81 -41.27 -8.54
C VAL A 583 2.63 -41.97 -7.19
N ARG A 584 3.70 -42.57 -6.66
CA ARG A 584 3.64 -43.51 -5.54
C ARG A 584 3.23 -42.80 -4.25
N GLN A 585 2.05 -43.14 -3.73
CA GLN A 585 1.53 -42.57 -2.49
C GLN A 585 2.50 -42.83 -1.31
N GLY A 586 2.65 -41.85 -0.41
CA GLY A 586 3.60 -41.90 0.71
C GLY A 586 5.08 -41.68 0.35
N CYS A 587 5.47 -41.53 -0.92
CA CYS A 587 6.85 -41.27 -1.32
C CYS A 587 7.17 -39.76 -1.38
N ILE A 588 8.28 -39.34 -0.76
CA ILE A 588 8.75 -37.94 -0.69
C ILE A 588 9.01 -37.33 -2.09
N LEU A 589 9.36 -38.17 -3.08
CA LEU A 589 9.59 -37.73 -4.46
C LEU A 589 8.30 -37.47 -5.24
N SER A 590 7.16 -38.06 -4.84
CA SER A 590 5.91 -38.02 -5.62
C SER A 590 5.33 -36.62 -5.82
N PRO A 591 5.26 -35.73 -4.80
CA PRO A 591 4.82 -34.35 -4.99
C PRO A 591 5.72 -33.55 -5.96
N HIS A 592 7.02 -33.80 -5.92
CA HIS A 592 7.99 -33.14 -6.80
C HIS A 592 7.83 -33.61 -8.26
N LEU A 593 7.72 -34.93 -8.47
CA LEU A 593 7.45 -35.52 -9.80
C LEU A 593 6.13 -35.03 -10.39
N PHE A 594 5.08 -34.96 -9.58
CA PHE A 594 3.79 -34.39 -9.97
C PHE A 594 3.92 -32.91 -10.40
N SER A 595 4.58 -32.08 -9.61
CA SER A 595 4.75 -30.65 -9.92
C SER A 595 5.49 -30.41 -11.24
N LEU A 596 6.54 -31.19 -11.53
CA LEU A 596 7.31 -31.08 -12.78
C LEU A 596 6.46 -31.51 -13.99
N TYR A 597 5.67 -32.57 -13.83
CA TYR A 597 4.72 -33.05 -14.84
C TYR A 597 3.62 -32.01 -15.14
N THR A 598 3.03 -31.41 -14.11
CA THR A 598 2.04 -30.33 -14.28
C THR A 598 2.66 -29.09 -14.93
N GLU A 599 3.88 -28.70 -14.56
CA GLU A 599 4.56 -27.56 -15.22
C GLU A 599 4.80 -27.82 -16.71
N GLN A 600 5.19 -29.02 -17.11
CA GLN A 600 5.37 -29.34 -18.54
C GLN A 600 4.05 -29.33 -19.31
N ILE A 601 2.95 -29.86 -18.75
CA ILE A 601 1.63 -29.77 -19.40
C ILE A 601 1.20 -28.30 -19.58
N MET A 602 1.49 -27.43 -18.60
CA MET A 602 1.24 -25.98 -18.70
C MET A 602 2.17 -25.25 -19.68
N ARG A 603 3.25 -25.89 -20.14
CA ARG A 603 4.16 -25.38 -21.20
C ARG A 603 3.86 -25.97 -22.58
N GLU A 604 3.34 -27.19 -22.66
CA GLU A 604 2.94 -27.85 -23.92
C GLU A 604 1.51 -27.46 -24.37
N THR A 605 0.70 -26.91 -23.47
CA THR A 605 -0.48 -26.10 -23.86
C THR A 605 -0.01 -24.74 -24.38
N ASP A 606 -0.45 -24.36 -25.58
CA ASP A 606 0.04 -23.18 -26.31
C ASP A 606 -0.48 -21.85 -25.73
N VAL A 607 0.09 -21.44 -24.59
CA VAL A 607 -0.27 -20.20 -23.88
C VAL A 607 0.14 -18.95 -24.67
N ASP A 608 1.10 -19.02 -25.60
CA ASP A 608 1.57 -17.86 -26.36
C ASP A 608 0.55 -17.34 -27.39
N GLN A 609 -0.53 -18.09 -27.68
CA GLN A 609 -1.71 -17.51 -28.33
C GLN A 609 -2.50 -16.58 -27.40
N TYR A 610 -2.56 -16.88 -26.10
CA TYR A 610 -3.42 -16.23 -25.10
C TYR A 610 -2.66 -15.24 -24.20
N GLY A 611 -2.26 -14.12 -24.79
CA GLY A 611 -1.72 -12.96 -24.08
C GLY A 611 -2.41 -11.67 -24.50
N ILE A 612 -2.44 -10.67 -23.62
CA ILE A 612 -2.98 -9.34 -23.97
C ILE A 612 -1.89 -8.59 -24.76
N GLU A 613 -2.21 -8.13 -25.97
CA GLU A 613 -1.37 -7.19 -26.70
C GLU A 613 -1.62 -5.76 -26.21
N VAL A 614 -0.56 -5.09 -25.75
CA VAL A 614 -0.60 -3.69 -25.33
C VAL A 614 0.63 -2.98 -25.90
N GLY A 615 0.40 -1.98 -26.76
CA GLY A 615 1.49 -1.15 -27.30
C GLY A 615 2.54 -1.91 -28.13
N GLY A 616 2.14 -2.96 -28.87
CA GLY A 616 3.05 -3.75 -29.71
C GLY A 616 3.91 -4.76 -28.95
N ARG A 617 3.60 -5.04 -27.67
CA ARG A 617 4.16 -6.17 -26.92
C ARG A 617 3.03 -7.06 -26.40
N LYS A 618 3.19 -8.37 -26.55
CA LYS A 618 2.25 -9.40 -26.07
C LYS A 618 2.65 -9.88 -24.68
N ILE A 619 1.70 -9.92 -23.75
CA ILE A 619 1.95 -10.29 -22.35
C ILE A 619 1.33 -11.67 -22.08
N SER A 620 2.18 -12.72 -22.01
CA SER A 620 1.79 -14.12 -21.73
C SER A 620 2.20 -14.63 -20.33
N ASN A 621 2.72 -13.76 -19.45
CA ASN A 621 3.39 -14.17 -18.22
C ASN A 621 2.43 -14.51 -17.06
N LEU A 622 1.98 -15.77 -17.00
CA LEU A 622 0.87 -16.24 -16.16
C LEU A 622 1.19 -16.45 -14.66
N ARG A 623 2.39 -16.10 -14.19
CA ARG A 623 2.91 -16.46 -12.85
C ARG A 623 2.25 -15.78 -11.63
N TYR A 624 1.30 -14.86 -11.83
CA TYR A 624 0.56 -14.20 -10.75
C TYR A 624 -0.97 -14.29 -10.88
N ALA A 625 -1.49 -15.04 -11.87
CA ALA A 625 -2.89 -15.38 -11.94
C ALA A 625 -3.11 -16.75 -11.26
N THR A 626 -4.07 -16.84 -10.34
CA THR A 626 -4.69 -18.13 -10.03
C THR A 626 -5.22 -18.71 -11.33
N ILE A 627 -5.01 -20.00 -11.57
CA ILE A 627 -5.35 -20.66 -12.86
C ILE A 627 -6.89 -20.69 -13.09
N GLN A 628 -7.67 -20.54 -12.01
CA GLN A 628 -9.11 -20.76 -11.95
C GLN A 628 -9.98 -19.69 -12.65
N PRO A 629 -9.78 -18.36 -12.49
CA PRO A 629 -10.66 -17.35 -13.11
C PRO A 629 -10.49 -17.24 -14.63
N PHE A 630 -9.34 -17.65 -15.18
CA PHE A 630 -9.13 -17.72 -16.62
C PHE A 630 -9.90 -18.91 -17.22
N LEU A 631 -9.78 -20.11 -16.60
CA LEU A 631 -10.55 -21.29 -16.97
C LEU A 631 -12.07 -21.11 -16.79
N GLN A 632 -12.53 -20.41 -15.75
CA GLN A 632 -13.94 -20.08 -15.58
C GLN A 632 -14.50 -19.16 -16.69
N ARG A 633 -13.66 -18.34 -17.32
CA ARG A 633 -14.08 -17.50 -18.47
C ARG A 633 -14.18 -18.28 -19.77
N THR A 634 -13.33 -19.29 -19.99
CA THR A 634 -13.49 -20.20 -21.13
C THR A 634 -14.67 -21.14 -20.96
N THR A 635 -14.89 -21.73 -19.78
CA THR A 635 -16.04 -22.62 -19.56
C THR A 635 -17.39 -21.88 -19.64
N LYS A 636 -17.52 -20.66 -19.10
CA LYS A 636 -18.74 -19.86 -19.27
C LYS A 636 -19.01 -19.38 -20.70
N ARG A 637 -18.01 -19.42 -21.61
CA ARG A 637 -18.27 -19.23 -23.05
C ARG A 637 -18.73 -20.53 -23.70
N LEU A 638 -18.07 -21.65 -23.42
CA LEU A 638 -18.40 -22.99 -23.94
C LEU A 638 -19.75 -23.55 -23.46
N GLN A 639 -20.38 -22.97 -22.42
CA GLN A 639 -21.73 -23.32 -21.99
C GLN A 639 -22.85 -22.53 -22.70
N ASN A 640 -22.51 -21.49 -23.47
CA ASN A 640 -23.45 -20.57 -24.13
C ASN A 640 -23.19 -20.45 -25.65
N SER A 641 -22.61 -21.48 -26.28
CA SER A 641 -22.21 -21.49 -27.70
C SER A 641 -22.48 -22.83 -28.36
#